data_AF-A0A4U5MDM2-F1
#
_entry.id   AF-A0A4U5MDM2-F1
#
_cell.length_a   1.000
_cell.length_b   1.000
_cell.length_c   1.000
_cell.angle_alpha   90.00
_cell.angle_beta   90.00
_cell.angle_gamma   90.00
#
_symmetry.space_group_name_H-M   'P 1'
#
loop_
_entity.id
_entity.type
_entity.pdbx_description
1 polymer ?
#
loop_
_entity_poly.entity_id
_entity_poly.type
_entity_poly.pdbx_seq_one_letter_code
_entity_poly.pdbx_strand_id
1 'polypeptide(L)'
;MGRTMYGVLDEYGVLQYGQVFIQYSQSINRAGQRKILHEGPVMVTKNPCHVAGDVRMFEAVYQPCLEHLVDVIVFPRYGPRPHPDEMAGSDLDGDEYTVIFDTDLFFGSNEPAMEFPKSEAPEFDVMPETDDMVDFFLKYLEQDSIGRMSNAHLMMSDKLGLFHEICNNIARKCSVAVDFPKSGQPAEPLQMDEQCADCPDYMKSNTKPSYRSKRLIGQLYRKAKNIEDIIDLMPNPGTDRNIPFDEDLNAEAYLEKNPDVLRECIRVRNAYNCKMQQLLDEYAISDEASLITGHIISMKRLTEMEKDDYTFYHTDRIVELRYGKIFAVFRKMFFDEFGGEEGHFEIHTSGLREFKMNDILIRKACCWYTATYGKYGVHKGGIRFLSFPWILWDVLTSIKKQKTLQASRICSVKSPLADELSKIALFKCQNEEKAFVEFCNDIQKAVPIVKTYRENYGDHFLKACYVLNYWLLKERFYERTGMTSQQLVIIFLQFGIAIRHGTLNNYTGRIPRIFPKMITQSKDIIDIDSEGPLLPEIGLQIIEFLRYVSGYDFMFSECIDLSLGNILESTRLITRNTIWKSFSLASFKVFHHVTLSYSFRALHCGSTDVGNPEARQVAWDYGEIDNPLIVHKEALLVNTPGMPPVHLESTLNILQAWSGVDDLMVRPMNHRDLFIVTCAGGAESRQMLRRLLQLPPTVLREALLTDSIPSEIVTGTEM
;
A
#
# COMPACT_ATOMS: atom_id res chain seq x y z
N MET A 1 2.79 15.75 -6.12
CA MET A 1 1.90 15.45 -4.98
C MET A 1 1.80 16.64 -4.03
N GLY A 2 2.68 16.84 -3.03
CA GLY A 2 2.55 17.99 -2.10
C GLY A 2 3.61 18.03 -1.00
N ARG A 3 3.47 18.93 -0.01
CA ARG A 3 4.32 19.11 1.18
C ARG A 3 3.54 19.65 2.38
N THR A 4 3.98 19.35 3.58
CA THR A 4 3.58 20.06 4.80
C THR A 4 4.53 21.23 5.04
N MET A 5 3.99 22.42 5.31
CA MET A 5 4.76 23.66 5.50
C MET A 5 4.18 24.51 6.64
N TYR A 6 5.02 25.20 7.40
CA TYR A 6 4.54 26.22 8.34
C TYR A 6 3.93 27.42 7.61
N GLY A 7 2.85 27.96 8.16
CA GLY A 7 2.28 29.21 7.68
C GLY A 7 3.02 30.42 8.23
N VAL A 8 3.25 31.41 7.37
CA VAL A 8 3.77 32.73 7.78
C VAL A 8 3.01 33.86 7.08
N LEU A 9 3.09 35.06 7.66
CA LEU A 9 2.46 36.26 7.13
C LEU A 9 3.37 36.96 6.12
N ASP A 10 2.77 37.50 5.05
CA ASP A 10 3.43 38.47 4.18
C ASP A 10 3.60 39.82 4.89
N GLU A 11 4.75 40.03 5.52
CA GLU A 11 5.06 41.28 6.23
C GLU A 11 5.15 42.49 5.29
N TYR A 12 5.43 42.28 4.00
CA TYR A 12 5.60 43.33 2.99
C TYR A 12 4.29 43.77 2.35
N GLY A 13 3.23 42.96 2.44
CA GLY A 13 1.91 43.26 1.87
C GLY A 13 1.88 43.28 0.35
N VAL A 14 2.67 42.42 -0.29
CA VAL A 14 2.81 42.29 -1.75
C VAL A 14 1.86 41.26 -2.35
N LEU A 15 1.36 40.31 -1.56
CA LEU A 15 0.39 39.29 -1.98
C LEU A 15 -1.04 39.83 -1.90
N GLN A 16 -1.84 39.56 -2.94
CA GLN A 16 -3.27 39.84 -2.96
C GLN A 16 -4.07 38.71 -2.32
N TYR A 17 -5.32 39.00 -1.93
CA TYR A 17 -6.23 37.95 -1.49
C TYR A 17 -6.47 36.91 -2.60
N GLY A 18 -6.38 35.63 -2.23
CA GLY A 18 -6.37 34.48 -3.13
C GLY A 18 -4.97 34.06 -3.58
N GLN A 19 -3.91 34.83 -3.25
CA GLN A 19 -2.53 34.53 -3.60
C GLN A 19 -1.72 34.03 -2.41
N VAL A 20 -0.75 33.17 -2.68
CA VAL A 20 0.24 32.70 -1.70
C VAL A 20 1.64 32.73 -2.32
N PHE A 21 2.69 32.73 -1.51
CA PHE A 21 4.06 32.49 -1.98
C PHE A 21 4.58 31.16 -1.44
N ILE A 22 5.14 30.34 -2.34
CA ILE A 22 5.61 28.99 -2.01
C ILE A 22 6.98 28.74 -2.66
N GLN A 23 7.97 28.52 -1.82
CA GLN A 23 9.31 28.13 -2.21
C GLN A 23 9.84 27.06 -1.26
N TYR A 24 10.42 26.00 -1.80
CA TYR A 24 10.79 24.84 -0.98
C TYR A 24 12.07 24.15 -1.44
N SER A 25 12.77 23.48 -0.53
CA SER A 25 14.04 22.80 -0.78
C SER A 25 13.83 21.50 -1.56
N GLN A 26 14.63 21.19 -2.59
CA GLN A 26 14.43 19.96 -3.40
C GLN A 26 14.36 18.66 -2.57
N SER A 27 15.10 18.60 -1.45
CA SER A 27 15.09 17.45 -0.54
C SER A 27 14.84 17.90 0.90
N ILE A 28 13.92 17.22 1.58
CA ILE A 28 13.65 17.41 3.02
C ILE A 28 14.92 17.17 3.86
N ASN A 29 15.77 16.22 3.44
CA ASN A 29 17.03 15.91 4.13
C ASN A 29 18.14 16.96 3.91
N ARG A 30 17.92 17.93 3.01
CA ARG A 30 18.87 19.00 2.69
C ARG A 30 18.14 20.35 2.63
N ALA A 31 17.52 20.71 3.75
CA ALA A 31 16.83 21.99 3.91
C ALA A 31 17.73 23.17 3.52
N GLY A 32 17.15 24.17 2.86
CA GLY A 32 17.81 25.36 2.33
C GLY A 32 18.61 25.17 1.04
N GLN A 33 18.82 23.95 0.55
CA GLN A 33 19.61 23.68 -0.67
C GLN A 33 18.71 23.41 -1.87
N ARG A 34 19.13 23.91 -3.05
CA ARG A 34 18.44 23.69 -4.34
C ARG A 34 16.94 23.98 -4.25
N LYS A 35 16.63 25.26 -4.09
CA LYS A 35 15.26 25.76 -3.93
C LYS A 35 14.46 25.54 -5.22
N ILE A 36 13.20 25.18 -5.06
CA ILE A 36 12.20 25.07 -6.12
C ILE A 36 11.12 26.10 -5.80
N LEU A 37 10.91 27.01 -6.74
CA LEU A 37 9.80 27.94 -6.71
C LEU A 37 8.57 27.26 -7.34
N HIS A 38 7.42 27.41 -6.71
CA HIS A 38 6.15 26.97 -7.28
C HIS A 38 5.29 28.18 -7.65
N GLU A 39 4.81 28.19 -8.90
CA GLU A 39 3.90 29.20 -9.44
C GLU A 39 2.70 28.50 -10.07
N GLY A 40 1.52 29.12 -9.94
CA GLY A 40 0.27 28.60 -10.46
C GLY A 40 -0.68 28.07 -9.37
N PRO A 41 -1.76 27.38 -9.77
CA PRO A 41 -2.78 26.91 -8.84
C PRO A 41 -2.22 25.91 -7.83
N VAL A 42 -2.62 26.07 -6.57
CA VAL A 42 -2.21 25.21 -5.46
C VAL A 42 -3.40 24.93 -4.54
N MET A 43 -3.52 23.69 -4.09
CA MET A 43 -4.50 23.31 -3.06
C MET A 43 -3.84 23.36 -1.69
N VAL A 44 -4.50 23.96 -0.71
CA VAL A 44 -4.00 24.11 0.65
C VAL A 44 -5.10 23.74 1.64
N THR A 45 -4.72 23.08 2.73
CA THR A 45 -5.62 22.77 3.84
C THR A 45 -4.86 22.67 5.16
N LYS A 46 -5.59 22.82 6.27
CA LYS A 46 -5.13 22.54 7.63
C LYS A 46 -5.89 21.35 8.19
N ASN A 47 -5.17 20.44 8.84
CA ASN A 47 -5.77 19.24 9.45
C ASN A 47 -6.12 19.49 10.92
N PRO A 48 -7.22 18.94 11.43
CA PRO A 48 -8.26 18.17 10.72
C PRO A 48 -9.23 19.06 9.91
N CYS A 49 -9.77 18.53 8.81
CA CYS A 49 -10.81 19.18 8.01
C CYS A 49 -12.18 18.58 8.32
N HIS A 50 -13.16 19.42 8.65
CA HIS A 50 -14.53 19.00 8.97
C HIS A 50 -15.53 19.43 7.91
N VAL A 51 -15.35 20.59 7.28
CA VAL A 51 -16.26 21.10 6.25
C VAL A 51 -15.56 21.23 4.91
N ALA A 52 -16.34 21.29 3.83
CA ALA A 52 -15.78 21.41 2.49
C ALA A 52 -14.97 22.70 2.30
N GLY A 53 -15.34 23.77 3.01
CA GLY A 53 -14.64 25.06 2.99
C GLY A 53 -13.24 25.04 3.61
N ASP A 54 -12.88 24.00 4.38
CA ASP A 54 -11.56 23.91 5.03
C ASP A 54 -10.42 23.65 4.03
N VAL A 55 -10.75 23.21 2.81
CA VAL A 55 -9.79 23.00 1.72
C VAL A 55 -9.94 24.13 0.71
N ARG A 56 -8.82 24.77 0.37
CA ARG A 56 -8.80 25.99 -0.45
C ARG A 56 -7.84 25.84 -1.64
N MET A 57 -8.30 26.29 -2.80
CA MET A 57 -7.48 26.58 -3.97
C MET A 57 -7.01 28.03 -3.88
N PHE A 58 -5.69 28.23 -4.03
CA PHE A 58 -5.03 29.53 -4.12
C PHE A 58 -4.17 29.58 -5.39
N GLU A 59 -3.69 30.79 -5.71
CA GLU A 59 -2.70 31.01 -6.76
C GLU A 59 -1.33 31.29 -6.14
N ALA A 60 -0.36 30.41 -6.36
CA ALA A 60 1.02 30.63 -5.96
C ALA A 60 1.68 31.63 -6.91
N VAL A 61 2.17 32.76 -6.39
CA VAL A 61 2.81 33.82 -7.18
C VAL A 61 4.20 34.13 -6.67
N TYR A 62 5.13 34.33 -7.60
CA TYR A 62 6.47 34.78 -7.26
C TYR A 62 6.49 36.25 -6.84
N GLN A 63 7.20 36.53 -5.74
CA GLN A 63 7.47 37.88 -5.27
C GLN A 63 8.95 38.00 -4.87
N PRO A 64 9.75 38.89 -5.50
CA PRO A 64 11.17 39.03 -5.20
C PRO A 64 11.45 39.34 -3.72
N CYS A 65 10.59 40.13 -3.08
CA CYS A 65 10.74 40.49 -1.67
C CYS A 65 10.62 39.27 -0.73
N LEU A 66 9.97 38.18 -1.16
CA LEU A 66 9.72 36.98 -0.36
C LEU A 66 10.73 35.86 -0.64
N GLU A 67 11.69 36.04 -1.55
CA GLU A 67 12.63 34.99 -1.99
C GLU A 67 13.52 34.40 -0.86
N HIS A 68 13.69 35.15 0.23
CA HIS A 68 14.42 34.68 1.40
C HIS A 68 13.64 33.62 2.21
N LEU A 69 12.32 33.54 2.05
CA LEU A 69 11.46 32.57 2.73
C LEU A 69 11.48 31.22 1.98
N VAL A 70 11.81 30.14 2.70
CA VAL A 70 11.98 28.78 2.15
C VAL A 70 11.35 27.78 3.11
N ASP A 71 10.70 26.76 2.56
CA ASP A 71 10.03 25.68 3.30
C ASP A 71 8.88 26.18 4.21
N VAL A 72 8.27 27.30 3.82
CA VAL A 72 7.08 27.90 4.43
C VAL A 72 6.07 28.30 3.35
N ILE A 73 4.80 28.38 3.71
CA ILE A 73 3.76 29.00 2.88
C ILE A 73 3.45 30.41 3.42
N VAL A 74 3.52 31.40 2.54
CA VAL A 74 3.28 32.80 2.91
C VAL A 74 1.88 33.22 2.51
N PHE A 75 1.10 33.68 3.48
CA PHE A 75 -0.27 34.15 3.31
C PHE A 75 -0.34 35.68 3.19
N PRO A 76 -1.33 36.22 2.46
CA PRO A 76 -1.46 37.65 2.24
C PRO A 76 -1.86 38.37 3.52
N ARG A 77 -1.32 39.57 3.70
CA ARG A 77 -1.66 40.46 4.82
C ARG A 77 -3.05 41.06 4.69
N TYR A 78 -3.51 41.27 3.47
CA TYR A 78 -4.75 41.98 3.16
C TYR A 78 -5.78 41.04 2.54
N GLY A 79 -7.04 41.26 2.89
CA GLY A 79 -8.18 40.51 2.37
C GLY A 79 -9.42 40.69 3.24
N PRO A 80 -10.59 40.25 2.77
CA PRO A 80 -11.82 40.27 3.55
C PRO A 80 -11.77 39.34 4.78
N ARG A 81 -10.95 38.28 4.72
CA ARG A 81 -10.77 37.29 5.77
C ARG A 81 -9.35 36.70 5.68
N PRO A 82 -8.66 36.40 6.79
CA PRO A 82 -7.37 35.72 6.71
C PRO A 82 -7.51 34.31 6.12
N HIS A 83 -6.66 33.93 5.16
CA HIS A 83 -6.69 32.58 4.59
C HIS A 83 -6.44 31.44 5.60
N PRO A 84 -5.56 31.59 6.60
CA PRO A 84 -5.49 30.67 7.74
C PRO A 84 -6.86 30.38 8.36
N ASP A 85 -7.59 31.44 8.70
CA ASP A 85 -8.89 31.35 9.38
C ASP A 85 -9.98 30.71 8.49
N GLU A 86 -9.84 30.79 7.16
CA GLU A 86 -10.73 30.09 6.22
C GLU A 86 -10.56 28.57 6.25
N MET A 87 -9.43 28.07 6.76
CA MET A 87 -9.08 26.65 6.82
C MET A 87 -9.12 26.16 8.27
N ALA A 88 -10.25 25.58 8.70
CA ALA A 88 -10.41 25.01 10.04
C ALA A 88 -10.07 25.97 11.20
N GLY A 89 -10.30 27.28 11.02
CA GLY A 89 -10.07 28.31 12.03
C GLY A 89 -8.60 28.47 12.43
N SER A 90 -7.69 28.15 11.52
CA SER A 90 -6.24 28.14 11.76
C SER A 90 -5.65 29.54 11.94
N ASP A 91 -4.51 29.62 12.61
CA ASP A 91 -3.72 30.84 12.76
C ASP A 91 -2.25 30.63 12.33
N LEU A 92 -1.34 31.49 12.78
CA LEU A 92 0.08 31.47 12.39
C LEU A 92 1.00 31.36 13.62
N ASP A 93 0.56 30.72 14.70
CA ASP A 93 1.36 30.55 15.93
C ASP A 93 2.32 29.33 15.90
N GLY A 94 2.28 28.57 14.81
CA GLY A 94 2.97 27.30 14.65
C GLY A 94 2.23 26.29 13.77
N ASP A 95 1.05 26.66 13.27
CA ASP A 95 0.24 25.80 12.41
C ASP A 95 0.94 25.35 11.12
N GLU A 96 0.73 24.07 10.80
CA GLU A 96 1.24 23.40 9.60
C GLU A 96 0.12 23.19 8.57
N TYR A 97 0.42 23.54 7.33
CA TYR A 97 -0.50 23.44 6.19
C TYR A 97 -0.05 22.35 5.23
N THR A 98 -1.02 21.54 4.79
CA THR A 98 -0.81 20.58 3.70
C THR A 98 -0.99 21.30 2.37
N VAL A 99 0.09 21.45 1.62
CA VAL A 99 0.17 22.14 0.33
C VAL A 99 0.30 21.11 -0.78
N ILE A 100 -0.67 21.04 -1.68
CA ILE A 100 -0.79 20.03 -2.72
C ILE A 100 -0.63 20.72 -4.09
N PHE A 101 0.32 20.21 -4.87
CA PHE A 101 0.66 20.70 -6.22
C PHE A 101 0.11 19.78 -7.33
N ASP A 102 -0.58 18.69 -6.95
CA ASP A 102 -1.07 17.68 -7.88
C ASP A 102 -2.38 18.11 -8.52
N THR A 103 -2.35 18.39 -9.83
CA THR A 103 -3.50 18.93 -10.56
C THR A 103 -4.69 17.97 -10.60
N ASP A 104 -4.45 16.66 -10.50
CA ASP A 104 -5.51 15.65 -10.46
C ASP A 104 -6.36 15.70 -9.18
N LEU A 105 -5.82 16.30 -8.12
CA LEU A 105 -6.54 16.48 -6.86
C LEU A 105 -7.29 17.81 -6.81
N PHE A 106 -7.10 18.70 -7.78
CA PHE A 106 -7.69 20.04 -7.75
C PHE A 106 -9.20 20.03 -7.90
N PHE A 107 -9.86 20.86 -7.09
CA PHE A 107 -11.28 21.15 -7.23
C PHE A 107 -11.49 22.34 -8.14
N GLY A 108 -12.64 22.41 -8.81
CA GLY A 108 -12.96 23.51 -9.74
C GLY A 108 -13.19 24.86 -9.06
N SER A 109 -13.56 24.87 -7.77
CA SER A 109 -13.87 26.09 -7.02
C SER A 109 -13.80 25.86 -5.51
N ASN A 110 -13.63 26.95 -4.75
CA ASN A 110 -13.68 26.93 -3.29
C ASN A 110 -15.11 26.96 -2.77
N GLU A 111 -15.42 26.07 -1.83
CA GLU A 111 -16.64 26.13 -1.04
C GLU A 111 -16.57 27.26 0.02
N PRO A 112 -17.71 27.77 0.52
CA PRO A 112 -17.72 28.78 1.56
C PRO A 112 -17.00 28.29 2.83
N ALA A 113 -16.10 29.12 3.34
CA ALA A 113 -15.44 28.86 4.62
C ALA A 113 -16.46 28.95 5.76
N MET A 114 -16.37 28.02 6.70
CA MET A 114 -17.20 28.02 7.90
C MET A 114 -16.87 29.23 8.80
N GLU A 115 -17.84 29.71 9.55
CA GLU A 115 -17.61 30.73 10.57
C GLU A 115 -17.12 30.07 11.87
N PHE A 116 -16.02 30.58 12.40
CA PHE A 116 -15.42 30.15 13.66
C PHE A 116 -15.60 31.28 14.69
N PRO A 117 -16.76 31.37 15.35
CA PRO A 117 -17.00 32.41 16.34
C PRO A 117 -16.07 32.20 17.53
N LYS A 118 -15.32 33.24 17.90
CA LYS A 118 -14.46 33.20 19.08
C LYS A 118 -15.32 33.22 20.33
N SER A 119 -15.19 32.19 21.18
CA SER A 119 -15.78 32.19 22.51
C SER A 119 -15.00 33.17 23.40
N GLU A 120 -15.69 34.14 23.99
CA GLU A 120 -15.08 35.02 24.99
C GLU A 120 -14.90 34.25 26.30
N ALA A 121 -13.65 34.12 26.73
CA ALA A 121 -13.34 33.59 28.05
C ALA A 121 -13.84 34.57 29.12
N PRO A 122 -14.41 34.09 30.24
CA PRO A 122 -14.74 34.98 31.35
C PRO A 122 -13.49 35.69 31.85
N GLU A 123 -13.54 37.02 31.96
CA GLU A 123 -12.47 37.76 32.63
C GLU A 123 -12.54 37.50 34.14
N PHE A 124 -11.44 37.04 34.71
CA PHE A 124 -11.30 36.87 36.16
C PHE A 124 -10.41 37.99 36.69
N ASP A 125 -10.95 38.83 37.58
CA ASP A 125 -10.22 39.93 38.23
C ASP A 125 -9.21 39.44 39.29
N VAL A 126 -9.23 38.14 39.63
CA VAL A 126 -8.44 37.53 40.70
C VAL A 126 -7.55 36.44 40.12
N MET A 127 -6.31 36.33 40.63
CA MET A 127 -5.40 35.24 40.28
C MET A 127 -6.01 33.89 40.68
N PRO A 128 -5.93 32.86 39.81
CA PRO A 128 -6.51 31.55 40.08
C PRO A 128 -5.85 30.89 41.30
N GLU A 129 -6.67 30.33 42.18
CA GLU A 129 -6.24 29.53 43.33
C GLU A 129 -6.09 28.04 42.96
N THR A 130 -5.52 27.25 43.87
CA THR A 130 -5.36 25.80 43.66
C THR A 130 -6.70 25.09 43.46
N ASP A 131 -7.74 25.51 44.16
CA ASP A 131 -9.06 24.91 44.06
C ASP A 131 -9.68 25.17 42.67
N ASP A 132 -9.48 26.36 42.08
CA ASP A 132 -9.91 26.67 40.71
C ASP A 132 -9.25 25.75 39.67
N MET A 133 -7.97 25.43 39.88
CA MET A 133 -7.24 24.48 39.02
C MET A 133 -7.80 23.05 39.14
N VAL A 134 -8.14 22.61 40.36
CA VAL A 134 -8.75 21.29 40.60
C VAL A 134 -10.13 21.21 39.96
N ASP A 135 -10.96 22.24 40.15
CA ASP A 135 -12.31 22.32 39.58
C ASP A 135 -12.27 22.33 38.06
N PHE A 136 -11.35 23.10 37.45
CA PHE A 136 -11.16 23.09 36.00
C PHE A 136 -10.69 21.72 35.50
N PHE A 137 -9.76 21.06 36.21
CA PHE A 137 -9.28 19.73 35.83
C PHE A 137 -10.40 18.69 35.86
N LEU A 138 -11.26 18.70 36.89
CA LEU A 138 -12.43 17.82 36.97
C LEU A 138 -13.44 18.12 35.86
N LYS A 139 -13.73 19.41 35.62
CA LYS A 139 -14.62 19.86 34.53
C LYS A 139 -14.08 19.42 33.17
N TYR A 140 -12.77 19.53 32.95
CA TYR A 140 -12.12 19.11 31.71
C TYR A 140 -12.29 17.61 31.45
N LEU A 141 -12.00 16.77 32.46
CA LEU A 141 -12.16 15.32 32.36
C LEU A 141 -13.60 14.86 32.07
N GLU A 142 -14.59 15.59 32.59
CA GLU A 142 -16.00 15.28 32.37
C GLU A 142 -16.49 15.71 30.97
N GLN A 143 -16.02 16.87 30.50
CA GLN A 143 -16.59 17.56 29.34
C GLN A 143 -15.78 17.40 28.05
N ASP A 144 -14.55 16.89 28.12
CA ASP A 144 -13.78 16.57 26.93
C ASP A 144 -14.51 15.54 26.05
N SER A 145 -14.83 15.97 24.84
CA SER A 145 -15.69 15.24 23.92
C SER A 145 -15.21 15.34 22.47
N ILE A 146 -14.05 15.94 22.21
CA ILE A 146 -13.55 16.18 20.85
C ILE A 146 -13.40 14.89 20.05
N GLY A 147 -12.82 13.84 20.66
CA GLY A 147 -12.67 12.54 20.02
C GLY A 147 -14.01 11.86 19.72
N ARG A 148 -15.01 12.03 20.58
CA ARG A 148 -16.36 11.49 20.34
C ARG A 148 -17.07 12.23 19.21
N MET A 149 -16.97 13.55 19.18
CA MET A 149 -17.57 14.39 18.14
C MET A 149 -16.93 14.17 16.77
N SER A 150 -15.60 14.11 16.71
CA SER A 150 -14.87 13.83 15.47
C SER A 150 -15.22 12.46 14.89
N ASN A 151 -15.31 11.42 15.73
CA ASN A 151 -15.78 10.09 15.30
C ASN A 151 -17.24 10.13 14.82
N ALA A 152 -18.12 10.86 15.50
CA ALA A 152 -19.51 11.00 15.06
C ALA A 152 -19.61 11.71 13.70
N HIS A 153 -18.82 12.77 13.49
CA HIS A 153 -18.72 13.47 12.21
C HIS A 153 -18.28 12.53 11.08
N LEU A 154 -17.24 11.74 11.32
CA LEU A 154 -16.73 10.77 10.33
C LEU A 154 -17.80 9.72 9.97
N MET A 155 -18.54 9.22 10.96
CA MET A 155 -19.62 8.25 10.73
C MET A 155 -20.82 8.87 9.99
N MET A 156 -21.25 10.06 10.38
CA MET A 156 -22.42 10.72 9.78
C MET A 156 -22.14 11.24 8.38
N SER A 157 -20.94 11.78 8.12
CA SER A 157 -20.53 12.23 6.78
C SER A 157 -20.44 11.05 5.80
N ASP A 158 -20.07 9.86 6.27
CA ASP A 158 -20.08 8.64 5.46
C ASP A 158 -21.52 8.23 5.07
N LYS A 159 -22.44 8.17 6.06
CA LYS A 159 -23.84 7.78 5.86
C LYS A 159 -24.67 8.80 5.07
N LEU A 160 -24.67 10.06 5.50
CA LEU A 160 -25.56 11.10 5.00
C LEU A 160 -24.90 12.00 3.94
N GLY A 161 -23.57 12.05 3.91
CA GLY A 161 -22.79 12.97 3.09
C GLY A 161 -22.34 14.21 3.88
N LEU A 162 -21.22 14.79 3.45
CA LEU A 162 -20.55 15.91 4.12
C LEU A 162 -21.45 17.15 4.27
N PHE A 163 -22.26 17.47 3.25
CA PHE A 163 -23.10 18.68 3.21
C PHE A 163 -24.41 18.56 4.00
N HIS A 164 -24.64 17.44 4.68
CA HIS A 164 -25.86 17.26 5.48
C HIS A 164 -25.83 18.15 6.72
N GLU A 165 -26.98 18.69 7.13
CA GLU A 165 -27.11 19.62 8.26
C GLU A 165 -26.54 19.04 9.57
N ILE A 166 -26.85 17.78 9.86
CA ILE A 166 -26.27 17.01 10.98
C ILE A 166 -24.73 17.07 10.99
N CYS A 167 -24.07 16.92 9.84
CA CYS A 167 -22.60 16.97 9.78
C CYS A 167 -22.09 18.38 10.07
N ASN A 168 -22.73 19.40 9.51
CA ASN A 168 -22.39 20.81 9.79
C ASN A 168 -22.61 21.17 11.27
N ASN A 169 -23.66 20.64 11.91
CA ASN A 169 -23.91 20.85 13.34
C ASN A 169 -22.83 20.20 14.19
N ILE A 170 -22.43 18.96 13.88
CA ILE A 170 -21.32 18.30 14.57
C ILE A 170 -20.01 19.06 14.35
N ALA A 171 -19.74 19.56 13.14
CA ALA A 171 -18.55 20.35 12.84
C ALA A 171 -18.48 21.64 13.68
N ARG A 172 -19.62 22.33 13.90
CA ARG A 172 -19.69 23.50 14.82
C ARG A 172 -19.33 23.11 16.25
N LYS A 173 -19.86 21.98 16.72
CA LYS A 173 -19.55 21.45 18.06
C LYS A 173 -18.08 21.08 18.19
N CYS A 174 -17.47 20.48 17.15
CA CYS A 174 -16.03 20.18 17.12
C CYS A 174 -15.19 21.46 17.27
N SER A 175 -15.53 22.54 16.54
CA SER A 175 -14.80 23.81 16.65
C SER A 175 -14.84 24.37 18.07
N VAL A 176 -16.00 24.37 18.73
CA VAL A 176 -16.11 24.82 20.12
C VAL A 176 -15.34 23.89 21.07
N ALA A 177 -15.36 22.58 20.82
CA ALA A 177 -14.66 21.61 21.65
C ALA A 177 -13.13 21.76 21.59
N VAL A 178 -12.56 22.14 20.44
CA VAL A 178 -11.11 22.42 20.30
C VAL A 178 -10.70 23.60 21.17
N ASP A 179 -11.54 24.63 21.25
CA ASP A 179 -11.26 25.84 22.02
C ASP A 179 -11.71 25.75 23.49
N PHE A 180 -12.34 24.65 23.92
CA PHE A 180 -12.74 24.45 25.31
C PHE A 180 -11.60 24.62 26.34
N PRO A 181 -10.38 24.08 26.13
CA PRO A 181 -9.28 24.29 27.07
C PRO A 181 -8.92 25.77 27.26
N LYS A 182 -9.12 26.60 26.21
CA LYS A 182 -8.77 28.03 26.21
C LYS A 182 -9.93 28.91 26.69
N SER A 183 -11.15 28.59 26.26
CA SER A 183 -12.36 29.39 26.51
C SER A 183 -13.08 29.02 27.82
N GLY A 184 -12.85 27.81 28.33
CA GLY A 184 -13.57 27.26 29.48
C GLY A 184 -15.05 26.92 29.21
N GLN A 185 -15.53 27.08 27.97
CA GLN A 185 -16.90 26.78 27.55
C GLN A 185 -16.97 25.42 26.83
N PRO A 186 -17.65 24.41 27.40
CA PRO A 186 -17.76 23.11 26.76
C PRO A 186 -18.70 23.17 25.56
N ALA A 187 -18.41 22.38 24.53
CA ALA A 187 -19.33 22.18 23.42
C ALA A 187 -20.62 21.47 23.89
N GLU A 188 -21.74 21.79 23.24
CA GLU A 188 -23.00 21.08 23.48
C GLU A 188 -22.86 19.58 23.18
N PRO A 189 -23.48 18.68 23.98
CA PRO A 189 -23.41 17.26 23.74
C PRO A 189 -24.04 16.87 22.39
N LEU A 190 -23.65 15.71 21.87
CA LEU A 190 -24.22 15.14 20.65
C LEU A 190 -25.70 14.77 20.88
N GLN A 191 -26.58 15.25 20.02
CA GLN A 191 -28.00 14.89 19.97
C GLN A 191 -28.19 13.44 19.54
N MET A 192 -29.38 12.87 19.74
CA MET A 192 -29.61 11.46 19.43
C MET A 192 -29.49 11.12 17.95
N ASP A 193 -29.86 12.06 17.07
CA ASP A 193 -29.77 11.97 15.62
C ASP A 193 -28.34 12.23 15.09
N GLU A 194 -27.49 12.90 15.88
CA GLU A 194 -26.05 13.06 15.63
C GLU A 194 -25.23 11.85 16.08
N GLN A 195 -25.81 10.96 16.88
CA GLN A 195 -25.17 9.74 17.35
C GLN A 195 -25.44 8.57 16.41
N CYS A 196 -24.36 7.92 15.93
CA CYS A 196 -24.49 6.77 15.05
C CYS A 196 -24.28 5.45 15.81
N ALA A 197 -25.26 4.55 15.70
CA ALA A 197 -25.24 3.22 16.32
C ALA A 197 -24.26 2.26 15.63
N ASP A 198 -24.11 2.37 14.30
CA ASP A 198 -23.24 1.52 13.49
C ASP A 198 -22.03 2.30 12.98
N CYS A 199 -20.88 1.66 12.88
CA CYS A 199 -19.67 2.26 12.31
C CYS A 199 -19.40 1.76 10.89
N PRO A 200 -18.76 2.56 10.03
CA PRO A 200 -18.27 2.06 8.76
C PRO A 200 -17.13 1.04 8.97
N ASP A 201 -16.98 0.13 8.01
CA ASP A 201 -16.05 -1.00 8.03
C ASP A 201 -14.57 -0.62 8.21
N TYR A 202 -14.20 0.59 7.80
CA TYR A 202 -12.83 1.11 7.94
C TYR A 202 -12.48 1.55 9.37
N MET A 203 -13.45 1.80 10.25
CA MET A 203 -13.19 2.22 11.63
C MET A 203 -12.82 1.06 12.57
N LYS A 204 -13.00 -0.20 12.15
CA LYS A 204 -12.66 -1.41 12.94
C LYS A 204 -13.13 -1.34 14.42
N SER A 205 -14.38 -0.92 14.66
CA SER A 205 -14.87 -0.81 16.04
C SER A 205 -15.09 -2.19 16.67
N ASN A 206 -14.58 -2.34 17.90
CA ASN A 206 -14.83 -3.52 18.75
C ASN A 206 -16.04 -3.32 19.69
N THR A 207 -16.82 -2.26 19.51
CA THR A 207 -17.96 -1.94 20.40
C THR A 207 -19.27 -1.69 19.67
N LYS A 208 -19.22 -1.40 18.37
CA LYS A 208 -20.37 -1.08 17.53
C LYS A 208 -20.43 -2.05 16.34
N PRO A 209 -21.63 -2.38 15.83
CA PRO A 209 -21.77 -3.08 14.56
C PRO A 209 -21.11 -2.32 13.42
N SER A 210 -20.60 -3.05 12.43
CA SER A 210 -19.98 -2.46 11.24
C SER A 210 -20.85 -2.61 10.00
N TYR A 211 -20.99 -1.55 9.20
CA TYR A 211 -21.57 -1.62 7.86
C TYR A 211 -20.51 -1.34 6.80
N ARG A 212 -20.70 -1.83 5.58
CA ARG A 212 -19.77 -1.59 4.48
C ARG A 212 -19.97 -0.19 3.89
N SER A 213 -19.00 0.70 4.02
CA SER A 213 -19.06 2.05 3.45
C SER A 213 -18.97 2.01 1.93
N LYS A 214 -19.88 2.71 1.24
CA LYS A 214 -19.87 2.88 -0.23
C LYS A 214 -18.99 4.06 -0.69
N ARG A 215 -18.50 4.88 0.25
CA ARG A 215 -17.70 6.08 -0.02
C ARG A 215 -16.25 5.72 -0.33
N LEU A 216 -15.52 6.72 -0.86
CA LEU A 216 -14.11 6.58 -1.26
C LEU A 216 -13.22 6.02 -0.14
N ILE A 217 -13.37 6.50 1.10
CA ILE A 217 -12.58 6.04 2.25
C ILE A 217 -12.77 4.53 2.46
N GLY A 218 -14.00 4.03 2.45
CA GLY A 218 -14.28 2.60 2.57
C GLY A 218 -13.67 1.79 1.41
N GLN A 219 -13.73 2.31 0.18
CA GLN A 219 -13.12 1.66 -0.98
C GLN A 219 -11.59 1.58 -0.86
N LEU A 220 -10.94 2.67 -0.45
CA LEU A 220 -9.49 2.73 -0.22
C LEU A 220 -9.06 1.80 0.91
N TYR A 221 -9.77 1.84 2.04
CA TYR A 221 -9.52 0.96 3.17
C TYR A 221 -9.57 -0.52 2.77
N ARG A 222 -10.62 -0.95 2.06
CA ARG A 222 -10.74 -2.36 1.62
C ARG A 222 -9.64 -2.75 0.64
N LYS A 223 -9.19 -1.84 -0.23
CA LYS A 223 -8.05 -2.10 -1.13
C LYS A 223 -6.76 -2.30 -0.35
N ALA A 224 -6.46 -1.40 0.60
CA ALA A 224 -5.32 -1.55 1.48
C ALA A 224 -5.42 -2.84 2.30
N LYS A 225 -6.61 -3.12 2.86
CA LYS A 225 -6.85 -4.34 3.64
C LYS A 225 -6.69 -5.61 2.82
N ASN A 226 -7.09 -5.64 1.55
CA ASN A 226 -6.84 -6.78 0.68
C ASN A 226 -5.33 -7.05 0.49
N ILE A 227 -4.51 -6.00 0.45
CA ILE A 227 -3.05 -6.13 0.36
C ILE A 227 -2.47 -6.59 1.70
N GLU A 228 -2.91 -6.02 2.82
CA GLU A 228 -2.55 -6.49 4.16
C GLU A 228 -2.89 -7.97 4.33
N ASP A 229 -4.10 -8.38 3.95
CA ASP A 229 -4.54 -9.77 4.04
C ASP A 229 -3.61 -10.68 3.19
N ILE A 230 -3.20 -10.25 1.98
CA ILE A 230 -2.22 -10.99 1.16
C ILE A 230 -0.87 -11.09 1.86
N ILE A 231 -0.44 -10.05 2.59
CA ILE A 231 0.79 -10.05 3.37
C ILE A 231 0.68 -11.02 4.55
N ASP A 232 -0.43 -10.99 5.28
CA ASP A 232 -0.71 -11.89 6.41
C ASP A 232 -0.76 -13.36 5.98
N LEU A 233 -1.18 -13.61 4.73
CA LEU A 233 -1.19 -14.93 4.09
C LEU A 233 0.20 -15.41 3.66
N MET A 234 1.23 -14.58 3.73
CA MET A 234 2.58 -15.01 3.38
C MET A 234 3.14 -15.88 4.51
N PRO A 235 3.72 -17.06 4.21
CA PRO A 235 4.44 -17.81 5.22
C PRO A 235 5.56 -16.91 5.79
N ASN A 236 5.65 -16.86 7.13
CA ASN A 236 6.71 -16.14 7.81
C ASN A 236 8.05 -16.46 7.12
N PRO A 237 8.83 -15.47 6.64
CA PRO A 237 10.08 -15.71 5.92
C PRO A 237 11.20 -16.33 6.79
N GLY A 238 10.87 -16.80 8.00
CA GLY A 238 11.78 -17.23 9.06
C GLY A 238 12.35 -18.64 8.94
N THR A 239 11.95 -19.46 7.97
CA THR A 239 12.51 -20.81 7.82
C THR A 239 12.87 -21.14 6.37
N ASP A 240 14.18 -21.10 6.11
CA ASP A 240 14.85 -21.79 5.00
C ASP A 240 14.63 -21.22 3.59
N ARG A 241 14.86 -19.90 3.42
CA ARG A 241 15.26 -19.40 2.09
C ARG A 241 16.72 -19.81 1.86
N ASN A 242 16.98 -20.62 0.85
CA ASN A 242 18.34 -20.83 0.31
C ASN A 242 18.89 -19.46 -0.11
N ILE A 243 19.64 -18.81 0.78
CA ILE A 243 20.22 -17.49 0.53
C ILE A 243 21.32 -17.67 -0.52
N PRO A 244 21.23 -17.01 -1.69
CA PRO A 244 22.24 -17.14 -2.72
C PRO A 244 23.58 -16.60 -2.20
N PHE A 245 24.61 -17.43 -2.28
CA PHE A 245 25.98 -17.06 -1.95
C PHE A 245 26.67 -16.55 -3.20
N ASP A 246 27.24 -15.33 -3.15
CA ASP A 246 27.96 -14.77 -4.27
C ASP A 246 29.42 -15.28 -4.29
N GLU A 247 29.72 -16.17 -5.24
CA GLU A 247 31.07 -16.71 -5.44
C GLU A 247 32.11 -15.63 -5.75
N ASP A 248 31.70 -14.48 -6.32
CA ASP A 248 32.63 -13.39 -6.58
C ASP A 248 33.10 -12.71 -5.29
N LEU A 249 32.43 -12.93 -4.16
CA LEU A 249 32.80 -12.39 -2.84
C LEU A 249 33.32 -13.48 -1.88
N ASN A 250 33.52 -14.70 -2.39
CA ASN A 250 33.95 -15.85 -1.60
C ASN A 250 35.40 -15.73 -1.11
N ALA A 251 35.58 -15.81 0.21
CA ALA A 251 36.88 -15.85 0.89
C ALA A 251 37.05 -17.09 1.79
N GLU A 252 36.27 -18.16 1.59
CA GLU A 252 36.30 -19.36 2.45
C GLU A 252 37.70 -19.97 2.54
N ALA A 253 38.36 -20.18 1.40
CA ALA A 253 39.71 -20.76 1.35
C ALA A 253 40.77 -19.93 2.09
N TYR A 254 40.56 -18.61 2.24
CA TYR A 254 41.45 -17.74 3.00
C TYR A 254 41.14 -17.82 4.50
N LEU A 255 39.86 -17.86 4.87
CA LEU A 255 39.41 -17.96 6.26
C LEU A 255 39.78 -19.32 6.89
N GLU A 256 39.70 -20.41 6.11
CA GLU A 256 40.14 -21.74 6.56
C GLU A 256 41.65 -21.77 6.88
N LYS A 257 42.46 -20.99 6.16
CA LYS A 257 43.90 -20.87 6.40
C LYS A 257 44.25 -19.92 7.55
N ASN A 258 43.34 -19.04 7.95
CA ASN A 258 43.57 -17.97 8.93
C ASN A 258 42.47 -17.96 10.01
N PRO A 259 42.51 -18.89 10.99
CA PRO A 259 41.45 -19.05 11.98
C PRO A 259 41.29 -17.83 12.90
N ASP A 260 42.36 -17.06 13.16
CA ASP A 260 42.29 -15.87 13.99
C ASP A 260 41.49 -14.74 13.31
N VAL A 261 41.65 -14.58 12.00
CA VAL A 261 40.87 -13.62 11.20
C VAL A 261 39.39 -14.01 11.17
N LEU A 262 39.09 -15.31 11.05
CA LEU A 262 37.73 -15.83 11.11
C LEU A 262 37.08 -15.53 12.47
N ARG A 263 37.79 -15.79 13.57
CA ARG A 263 37.30 -15.53 14.93
C ARG A 263 36.98 -14.05 15.12
N GLU A 264 37.83 -13.17 14.61
CA GLU A 264 37.60 -11.72 14.66
C GLU A 264 36.40 -11.30 13.82
N CYS A 265 36.27 -11.77 12.58
CA CYS A 265 35.11 -11.47 11.72
C CYS A 265 33.79 -11.90 12.38
N ILE A 266 33.76 -13.10 12.98
CA ILE A 266 32.58 -13.60 13.69
C ILE A 266 32.29 -12.75 14.94
N ARG A 267 33.32 -12.36 15.70
CA ARG A 267 33.17 -11.52 16.90
C ARG A 267 32.53 -10.18 16.54
N VAL A 268 33.04 -9.51 15.52
CA VAL A 268 32.52 -8.22 15.05
C VAL A 268 31.09 -8.35 14.51
N ARG A 269 30.84 -9.35 13.65
CA ARG A 269 29.51 -9.64 13.12
C ARG A 269 28.51 -9.88 14.25
N ASN A 270 28.86 -10.70 15.24
CA ASN A 270 27.98 -10.98 16.37
C ASN A 270 27.72 -9.72 17.20
N ALA A 271 28.72 -8.86 17.41
CA ALA A 271 28.53 -7.58 18.09
C ALA A 271 27.55 -6.66 17.33
N TYR A 272 27.62 -6.64 16.00
CA TYR A 272 26.64 -5.93 15.16
C TYR A 272 25.24 -6.54 15.31
N ASN A 273 25.13 -7.85 15.15
CA ASN A 273 23.86 -8.57 15.26
C ASN A 273 23.20 -8.38 16.63
N CYS A 274 23.97 -8.36 17.73
CA CYS A 274 23.44 -8.07 19.06
C CYS A 274 22.82 -6.67 19.15
N LYS A 275 23.45 -5.65 18.54
CA LYS A 275 22.86 -4.29 18.52
C LYS A 275 21.62 -4.20 17.64
N MET A 276 21.59 -4.94 16.52
CA MET A 276 20.41 -5.05 15.67
C MET A 276 19.26 -5.73 16.42
N GLN A 277 19.52 -6.89 17.04
CA GLN A 277 18.54 -7.61 17.85
C GLN A 277 18.00 -6.73 18.99
N GLN A 278 18.88 -5.98 19.68
CA GLN A 278 18.45 -5.04 20.71
C GLN A 278 17.45 -4.00 20.18
N LEU A 279 17.69 -3.42 19.00
CA LEU A 279 16.74 -2.49 18.38
C LEU A 279 15.43 -3.17 17.98
N LEU A 280 15.50 -4.38 17.42
CA LEU A 280 14.31 -5.14 17.05
C LEU A 280 13.45 -5.46 18.29
N ASP A 281 14.07 -5.90 19.38
CA ASP A 281 13.38 -6.25 20.63
C ASP A 281 12.79 -5.03 21.34
N GLU A 282 13.53 -3.90 21.38
CA GLU A 282 13.13 -2.68 22.08
C GLU A 282 11.89 -2.04 21.46
N TYR A 283 11.77 -2.07 20.12
CA TYR A 283 10.64 -1.50 19.38
C TYR A 283 9.67 -2.57 18.85
N ALA A 284 9.88 -3.84 19.19
CA ALA A 284 9.14 -5.01 18.69
C ALA A 284 8.99 -5.05 17.15
N ILE A 285 10.07 -4.73 16.45
CA ILE A 285 10.13 -4.79 14.99
C ILE A 285 10.27 -6.25 14.55
N SER A 286 9.49 -6.67 13.57
CA SER A 286 9.39 -8.07 13.11
C SER A 286 10.67 -8.61 12.47
N ASP A 287 11.37 -7.79 11.70
CA ASP A 287 12.44 -8.27 10.81
C ASP A 287 13.53 -7.22 10.56
N GLU A 288 14.71 -7.72 10.21
CA GLU A 288 15.89 -6.92 9.92
C GLU A 288 15.70 -5.99 8.70
N ALA A 289 14.96 -6.43 7.67
CA ALA A 289 14.80 -5.66 6.45
C ALA A 289 13.95 -4.41 6.68
N SER A 290 12.88 -4.52 7.46
CA SER A 290 12.07 -3.38 7.93
C SER A 290 12.93 -2.31 8.62
N LEU A 291 13.85 -2.72 9.51
CA LEU A 291 14.73 -1.79 10.22
C LEU A 291 15.71 -1.05 9.28
N ILE A 292 16.29 -1.74 8.31
CA ILE A 292 17.32 -1.17 7.42
C ILE A 292 16.71 -0.27 6.35
N THR A 293 15.57 -0.68 5.82
CA THR A 293 14.85 0.10 4.80
C THR A 293 14.14 1.31 5.40
N GLY A 294 13.95 1.34 6.72
CA GLY A 294 13.15 2.35 7.41
C GLY A 294 11.64 2.20 7.18
N HIS A 295 11.19 1.10 6.58
CA HIS A 295 9.77 0.84 6.28
C HIS A 295 9.24 -0.20 7.25
N ILE A 296 8.85 0.24 8.45
CA ILE A 296 8.46 -0.65 9.54
C ILE A 296 6.95 -0.88 9.55
N ILE A 297 6.52 -2.14 9.44
CA ILE A 297 5.10 -2.51 9.31
C ILE A 297 4.38 -2.45 10.67
N SER A 298 5.00 -2.96 11.74
CA SER A 298 4.44 -2.90 13.09
C SER A 298 5.55 -2.62 14.10
N MET A 299 5.26 -1.74 15.05
CA MET A 299 6.13 -1.42 16.19
C MET A 299 5.32 -1.33 17.46
N LYS A 300 5.88 -1.84 18.56
CA LYS A 300 5.34 -1.61 19.89
C LYS A 300 5.85 -0.27 20.40
N ARG A 301 4.92 0.66 20.60
CA ARG A 301 5.19 2.00 21.13
C ARG A 301 5.43 1.91 22.64
N LEU A 302 6.43 2.64 23.13
CA LEU A 302 6.84 2.56 24.55
C LEU A 302 5.80 3.17 25.48
N THR A 303 4.94 4.07 24.96
CA THR A 303 3.83 4.67 25.70
C THR A 303 2.54 4.70 24.88
N GLU A 304 1.38 4.56 25.54
CA GLU A 304 0.07 4.66 24.86
C GLU A 304 -0.25 6.08 24.38
N MET A 305 0.38 7.10 24.98
CA MET A 305 0.22 8.52 24.62
C MET A 305 0.85 8.87 23.25
N GLU A 306 1.81 8.10 22.76
CA GLU A 306 2.37 8.22 21.39
C GLU A 306 1.39 7.80 20.28
N LYS A 307 0.12 7.51 20.61
CA LYS A 307 -0.94 7.26 19.61
C LYS A 307 -1.54 8.55 19.05
N ASP A 308 -1.58 9.63 19.83
CA ASP A 308 -2.44 10.78 19.55
C ASP A 308 -1.67 12.00 19.03
N ASP A 309 -0.39 12.14 19.38
CA ASP A 309 0.46 13.21 18.86
C ASP A 309 1.23 12.71 17.63
N TYR A 310 1.50 13.58 16.65
CA TYR A 310 2.30 13.37 15.43
C TYR A 310 3.73 12.80 15.64
N THR A 311 4.06 12.33 16.85
CA THR A 311 5.20 11.51 17.28
C THR A 311 5.47 10.24 16.46
N PHE A 312 4.56 9.80 15.59
CA PHE A 312 4.85 8.79 14.56
C PHE A 312 6.15 9.10 13.80
N TYR A 313 6.32 10.37 13.38
CA TYR A 313 7.54 10.82 12.70
C TYR A 313 8.76 10.87 13.63
N HIS A 314 8.57 11.01 14.94
CA HIS A 314 9.68 11.04 15.88
C HIS A 314 10.22 9.64 16.17
N THR A 315 9.37 8.63 16.37
CA THR A 315 9.85 7.27 16.70
C THR A 315 10.55 6.60 15.52
N ASP A 316 9.96 6.66 14.31
CA ASP A 316 10.60 6.16 13.09
C ASP A 316 11.96 6.85 12.87
N ARG A 317 12.00 8.17 13.04
CA ARG A 317 13.23 8.95 12.93
C ARG A 317 14.24 8.61 14.02
N ILE A 318 13.80 8.33 15.25
CA ILE A 318 14.68 7.89 16.33
C ILE A 318 15.29 6.53 15.99
N VAL A 319 14.48 5.58 15.52
CA VAL A 319 14.95 4.25 15.08
C VAL A 319 15.95 4.40 13.93
N GLU A 320 15.63 5.21 12.92
CA GLU A 320 16.52 5.52 11.79
C GLU A 320 17.85 6.14 12.27
N LEU A 321 17.80 7.11 13.19
CA LEU A 321 18.99 7.73 13.76
C LEU A 321 19.83 6.74 14.58
N ARG A 322 19.19 5.84 15.34
CA ARG A 322 19.89 4.80 16.11
C ARG A 322 20.54 3.76 15.21
N TYR A 323 19.83 3.30 14.17
CA TYR A 323 20.41 2.44 13.14
C TYR A 323 21.56 3.14 12.41
N GLY A 324 21.39 4.41 12.03
CA GLY A 324 22.44 5.24 11.41
C GLY A 324 23.69 5.35 12.28
N LYS A 325 23.55 5.45 13.60
CA LYS A 325 24.68 5.40 14.55
C LYS A 325 25.36 4.03 14.57
N ILE A 326 24.61 2.93 14.55
CA ILE A 326 25.18 1.57 14.46
C ILE A 326 25.97 1.44 13.16
N PHE A 327 25.37 1.80 12.03
CA PHE A 327 26.02 1.80 10.72
C PHE A 327 27.34 2.58 10.75
N ALA A 328 27.32 3.82 11.25
CA ALA A 328 28.50 4.68 11.33
C ALA A 328 29.61 4.09 12.23
N VAL A 329 29.26 3.50 13.39
CA VAL A 329 30.23 2.91 14.32
C VAL A 329 30.96 1.72 13.69
N PHE A 330 30.23 0.79 13.09
CA PHE A 330 30.85 -0.40 12.48
C PHE A 330 31.58 -0.08 11.18
N ARG A 331 31.09 0.90 10.41
CA ARG A 331 31.79 1.42 9.24
C ARG A 331 33.11 2.07 9.63
N LYS A 332 33.10 2.95 10.64
CA LYS A 332 34.31 3.55 11.18
C LYS A 332 35.29 2.48 11.67
N MET A 333 34.81 1.49 12.43
CA MET A 333 35.64 0.39 12.92
C MET A 333 36.31 -0.40 11.78
N PHE A 334 35.66 -0.55 10.63
CA PHE A 334 36.27 -1.17 9.46
C PHE A 334 37.43 -0.33 8.90
N PHE A 335 37.20 0.97 8.70
CA PHE A 335 38.15 1.90 8.05
C PHE A 335 39.26 2.43 8.97
N ASP A 336 39.06 2.42 10.29
CA ASP A 336 40.07 2.87 11.26
C ASP A 336 41.38 2.08 11.13
N GLU A 337 41.30 0.78 10.81
CA GLU A 337 42.47 -0.07 10.52
C GLU A 337 43.25 0.34 9.25
N PHE A 338 42.64 1.14 8.38
CA PHE A 338 43.20 1.61 7.12
C PHE A 338 43.48 3.12 7.09
N GLY A 339 43.52 3.77 8.27
CA GLY A 339 43.79 5.20 8.39
C GLY A 339 42.59 6.12 8.12
N GLY A 340 41.36 5.59 8.21
CA GLY A 340 40.12 6.34 8.01
C GLY A 340 39.52 6.21 6.62
N GLU A 341 38.29 6.69 6.44
CA GLU A 341 37.52 6.48 5.21
C GLU A 341 37.95 7.41 4.05
N GLU A 342 38.34 8.65 4.35
CA GLU A 342 38.54 9.71 3.34
C GLU A 342 39.66 9.41 2.34
N GLY A 343 40.71 8.67 2.75
CA GLY A 343 41.85 8.34 1.89
C GLY A 343 41.57 7.31 0.80
N HIS A 344 40.44 6.59 0.88
CA HIS A 344 40.12 5.47 -0.02
C HIS A 344 39.05 5.79 -1.07
N PHE A 345 38.64 7.05 -1.18
CA PHE A 345 37.65 7.50 -2.16
C PHE A 345 38.12 8.73 -2.92
N GLU A 346 38.02 8.70 -4.26
CA GLU A 346 38.15 9.90 -5.10
C GLU A 346 36.76 10.47 -5.36
N ILE A 347 36.61 11.78 -5.16
CA ILE A 347 35.38 12.49 -5.51
C ILE A 347 35.61 13.17 -6.85
N HIS A 348 34.95 12.66 -7.89
CA HIS A 348 34.96 13.29 -9.21
C HIS A 348 34.19 14.61 -9.17
N THR A 349 34.47 15.53 -10.11
CA THR A 349 33.76 16.82 -10.26
C THR A 349 32.24 16.67 -10.46
N SER A 350 31.77 15.47 -10.83
CA SER A 350 30.36 15.08 -10.91
C SER A 350 29.70 14.70 -9.58
N GLY A 351 30.47 14.67 -8.47
CA GLY A 351 30.01 14.18 -7.16
C GLY A 351 30.00 12.66 -7.02
N LEU A 352 30.45 11.92 -8.06
CA LEU A 352 30.60 10.46 -7.99
C LEU A 352 31.82 10.09 -7.15
N ARG A 353 31.60 9.24 -6.15
CA ARG A 353 32.61 8.77 -5.21
C ARG A 353 33.13 7.41 -5.69
N GLU A 354 34.37 7.36 -6.17
CA GLU A 354 34.99 6.15 -6.69
C GLU A 354 35.98 5.55 -5.68
N PHE A 355 35.86 4.24 -5.45
CA PHE A 355 36.65 3.54 -4.44
C PHE A 355 38.05 3.16 -4.96
N LYS A 356 39.10 3.54 -4.22
CA LYS A 356 40.50 3.16 -4.51
C LYS A 356 40.75 1.73 -4.06
N MET A 357 41.07 0.86 -5.02
CA MET A 357 41.30 -0.56 -4.75
C MET A 357 42.55 -0.79 -3.91
N ASN A 358 42.34 -1.35 -2.73
CA ASN A 358 43.40 -1.86 -1.86
C ASN A 358 43.12 -3.34 -1.57
N ASP A 359 44.02 -4.22 -2.01
CA ASP A 359 43.85 -5.68 -1.94
C ASP A 359 43.59 -6.19 -0.51
N ILE A 360 44.17 -5.53 0.50
CA ILE A 360 43.98 -5.92 1.91
C ILE A 360 42.55 -5.57 2.36
N LEU A 361 42.07 -4.39 1.97
CA LEU A 361 40.73 -3.91 2.29
C LEU A 361 39.66 -4.75 1.59
N ILE A 362 39.85 -5.01 0.29
CA ILE A 362 38.98 -5.89 -0.51
C ILE A 362 38.89 -7.27 0.15
N ARG A 363 40.02 -7.84 0.54
CA ARG A 363 40.06 -9.15 1.19
C ARG A 363 39.29 -9.15 2.50
N LYS A 364 39.44 -8.12 3.34
CA LYS A 364 38.69 -8.00 4.59
C LYS A 364 37.19 -7.86 4.35
N ALA A 365 36.77 -7.06 3.36
CA ALA A 365 35.37 -6.94 2.98
C ALA A 365 34.76 -8.29 2.52
N CYS A 366 35.49 -9.05 1.70
CA CYS A 366 35.07 -10.41 1.31
C CYS A 366 35.03 -11.38 2.50
N CYS A 367 35.93 -11.22 3.49
CA CYS A 367 35.88 -12.00 4.74
C CYS A 367 34.62 -11.69 5.56
N TRP A 368 34.23 -10.41 5.67
CA TRP A 368 32.99 -10.00 6.34
C TRP A 368 31.75 -10.56 5.63
N TYR A 369 31.72 -10.50 4.29
CA TYR A 369 30.67 -11.11 3.48
C TYR A 369 30.60 -12.63 3.70
N THR A 370 31.73 -13.33 3.59
CA THR A 370 31.80 -14.80 3.73
C THR A 370 31.45 -15.25 5.15
N ALA A 371 31.83 -14.49 6.18
CA ALA A 371 31.46 -14.80 7.56
C ALA A 371 29.93 -14.73 7.77
N THR A 372 29.20 -13.92 7.01
CA THR A 372 27.73 -13.77 7.12
C THR A 372 26.98 -14.69 6.16
N TYR A 373 27.41 -14.78 4.90
CA TYR A 373 26.72 -15.49 3.83
C TYR A 373 27.23 -16.93 3.61
N GLY A 374 28.47 -17.24 4.00
CA GLY A 374 29.05 -18.58 3.85
C GLY A 374 28.66 -19.55 4.98
N LYS A 375 29.41 -20.65 5.09
CA LYS A 375 29.14 -21.75 6.05
C LYS A 375 29.03 -21.32 7.52
N TYR A 376 29.68 -20.22 7.89
CA TYR A 376 29.73 -19.71 9.27
C TYR A 376 28.56 -18.78 9.63
N GLY A 377 27.65 -18.50 8.69
CA GLY A 377 26.54 -17.56 8.84
C GLY A 377 25.39 -18.01 9.75
N VAL A 378 25.31 -19.31 10.09
CA VAL A 378 24.21 -19.88 10.86
C VAL A 378 24.45 -19.68 12.36
N HIS A 379 23.59 -18.93 13.03
CA HIS A 379 23.62 -18.76 14.49
C HIS A 379 22.88 -19.92 15.18
N LYS A 380 23.35 -20.34 16.37
CA LYS A 380 22.61 -21.26 17.25
C LYS A 380 21.37 -20.52 17.77
N GLY A 381 20.25 -20.62 17.06
CA GLY A 381 19.03 -19.86 17.37
C GLY A 381 18.10 -19.60 16.17
N GLY A 382 18.47 -20.02 14.97
CA GLY A 382 17.58 -20.01 13.79
C GLY A 382 17.48 -18.68 13.04
N ILE A 383 17.69 -17.53 13.71
CA ILE A 383 17.63 -16.21 13.08
C ILE A 383 18.98 -15.85 12.45
N ARG A 384 18.99 -15.57 11.15
CA ARG A 384 20.18 -15.19 10.38
C ARG A 384 20.08 -13.73 9.93
N PHE A 385 20.89 -12.87 10.52
CA PHE A 385 21.07 -11.48 10.07
C PHE A 385 21.97 -11.42 8.83
N LEU A 386 21.59 -10.61 7.85
CA LEU A 386 22.23 -10.50 6.54
C LEU A 386 22.87 -9.14 6.28
N SER A 387 22.56 -8.11 7.06
CA SER A 387 22.93 -6.73 6.76
C SER A 387 24.37 -6.34 7.08
N PHE A 388 25.04 -7.07 7.97
CA PHE A 388 26.40 -6.76 8.41
C PHE A 388 27.40 -6.41 7.28
N PRO A 389 27.58 -7.23 6.23
CA PRO A 389 28.52 -6.90 5.16
C PRO A 389 28.08 -5.69 4.31
N TRP A 390 26.78 -5.36 4.27
CA TRP A 390 26.24 -4.25 3.50
C TRP A 390 26.52 -2.87 4.11
N ILE A 391 27.12 -2.82 5.31
CA ILE A 391 27.76 -1.61 5.83
C ILE A 391 28.84 -1.08 4.85
N LEU A 392 29.40 -1.99 4.05
CA LEU A 392 30.41 -1.74 3.01
C LEU A 392 29.84 -1.89 1.60
N TRP A 393 28.56 -1.57 1.40
CA TRP A 393 27.87 -1.77 0.10
C TRP A 393 28.63 -1.16 -1.08
N ASP A 394 29.31 -0.03 -0.88
CA ASP A 394 30.09 0.69 -1.86
C ASP A 394 31.37 -0.06 -2.25
N VAL A 395 32.08 -0.61 -1.28
CA VAL A 395 33.26 -1.47 -1.49
C VAL A 395 32.85 -2.76 -2.20
N LEU A 396 31.81 -3.46 -1.71
CA LEU A 396 31.33 -4.71 -2.30
C LEU A 396 30.85 -4.52 -3.75
N THR A 397 30.12 -3.44 -4.02
CA THR A 397 29.68 -3.09 -5.37
C THR A 397 30.86 -2.83 -6.29
N SER A 398 31.91 -2.17 -5.79
CA SER A 398 33.11 -1.87 -6.57
C SER A 398 33.91 -3.15 -6.91
N ILE A 399 34.00 -4.10 -5.97
CA ILE A 399 34.58 -5.44 -6.22
C ILE A 399 33.81 -6.17 -7.32
N LYS A 400 32.47 -6.17 -7.24
CA LYS A 400 31.61 -6.83 -8.23
C LYS A 400 31.75 -6.20 -9.62
N LYS A 401 31.77 -4.87 -9.70
CA LYS A 401 31.99 -4.13 -10.95
C LYS A 401 33.29 -4.56 -11.63
N GLN A 402 34.40 -4.61 -10.89
CA GLN A 402 35.70 -5.01 -11.44
C GLN A 402 35.69 -6.45 -11.95
N LYS A 403 35.16 -7.39 -11.18
CA LYS A 403 35.07 -8.80 -11.60
C LYS A 403 34.16 -9.01 -12.81
N THR A 404 33.05 -8.28 -12.89
CA THR A 404 32.15 -8.28 -14.05
C THR A 404 32.86 -7.74 -15.31
N LEU A 405 33.63 -6.64 -15.18
CA LEU A 405 34.44 -6.09 -16.27
C LEU A 405 35.52 -7.07 -16.73
N GLN A 406 36.24 -7.71 -15.80
CA GLN A 406 37.25 -8.72 -16.11
C GLN A 406 36.65 -9.94 -16.81
N ALA A 407 35.44 -10.35 -16.40
CA ALA A 407 34.74 -11.50 -16.96
C ALA A 407 33.93 -11.18 -18.24
N SER A 408 33.94 -9.93 -18.73
CA SER A 408 33.12 -9.45 -19.87
C SER A 408 31.64 -9.85 -19.75
N ARG A 409 31.10 -9.93 -18.52
CA ARG A 409 29.71 -10.34 -18.28
C ARG A 409 28.79 -9.17 -18.63
N ILE A 410 27.82 -9.38 -19.51
CA ILE A 410 26.76 -8.40 -19.79
C ILE A 410 25.85 -8.34 -18.56
N CYS A 411 25.93 -7.24 -17.80
CA CYS A 411 25.05 -7.01 -16.67
C CYS A 411 23.76 -6.35 -17.18
N SER A 412 22.75 -7.17 -17.46
CA SER A 412 21.41 -6.68 -17.74
C SER A 412 20.75 -6.31 -16.42
N VAL A 413 20.17 -5.11 -16.32
CA VAL A 413 19.30 -4.69 -15.20
C VAL A 413 17.99 -5.46 -15.33
N LYS A 414 18.05 -6.76 -15.05
CA LYS A 414 16.89 -7.63 -15.02
C LYS A 414 16.20 -7.49 -13.68
N SER A 415 14.88 -7.42 -13.69
CA SER A 415 14.11 -7.64 -12.47
C SER A 415 14.37 -9.07 -11.99
N PRO A 416 14.94 -9.30 -10.79
CA PRO A 416 15.23 -10.66 -10.30
C PRO A 416 13.96 -11.53 -10.27
N LEU A 417 12.82 -10.91 -9.94
CA LEU A 417 11.51 -11.54 -9.96
C LEU A 417 11.11 -11.99 -11.38
N ALA A 418 11.32 -11.12 -12.39
CA ALA A 418 11.01 -11.44 -13.77
C ALA A 418 11.94 -12.53 -14.35
N ASP A 419 13.22 -12.50 -13.99
CA ASP A 419 14.19 -13.53 -14.38
C ASP A 419 13.79 -14.89 -13.82
N GLU A 420 13.45 -14.96 -12.52
CA GLU A 420 13.07 -16.22 -11.89
C GLU A 420 11.76 -16.77 -12.42
N LEU A 421 10.75 -15.90 -12.61
CA LEU A 421 9.51 -16.28 -13.27
C LEU A 421 9.74 -16.75 -14.72
N SER A 422 10.67 -16.14 -15.44
CA SER A 422 11.02 -16.56 -16.80
C SER A 422 11.61 -17.97 -16.81
N LYS A 423 12.51 -18.30 -15.87
CA LYS A 423 13.08 -19.65 -15.74
C LYS A 423 11.98 -20.67 -15.43
N ILE A 424 11.10 -20.36 -14.49
CA ILE A 424 9.98 -21.24 -14.10
C ILE A 424 9.02 -21.46 -15.26
N ALA A 425 8.64 -20.39 -15.97
CA ALA A 425 7.76 -20.46 -17.13
C ALA A 425 8.37 -21.32 -18.25
N LEU A 426 9.67 -21.15 -18.52
CA LEU A 426 10.40 -21.96 -19.50
C LEU A 426 10.44 -23.43 -19.10
N PHE A 427 10.80 -23.72 -17.84
CA PHE A 427 10.86 -25.08 -17.31
C PHE A 427 9.51 -25.78 -17.40
N LYS A 428 8.41 -25.09 -17.06
CA LYS A 428 7.05 -25.62 -17.17
C LYS A 428 6.67 -25.93 -18.62
N CYS A 429 6.93 -25.01 -19.54
CA CYS A 429 6.65 -25.21 -20.96
C CYS A 429 7.47 -26.37 -21.55
N GLN A 430 8.70 -26.59 -21.07
CA GLN A 430 9.56 -27.71 -21.49
C GLN A 430 9.07 -29.05 -20.93
N ASN A 431 8.66 -29.11 -19.66
CA ASN A 431 8.16 -30.34 -19.06
C ASN A 431 6.78 -30.74 -19.60
N GLU A 432 5.92 -29.76 -19.89
CA GLU A 432 4.56 -29.96 -20.42
C GLU A 432 4.50 -29.66 -21.94
N GLU A 433 5.55 -30.00 -22.69
CA GLU A 433 5.72 -29.60 -24.10
C GLU A 433 4.53 -30.01 -24.99
N LYS A 434 3.99 -31.22 -24.81
CA LYS A 434 2.82 -31.68 -25.59
C LYS A 434 1.59 -30.79 -25.37
N ALA A 435 1.28 -30.47 -24.11
CA ALA A 435 0.15 -29.63 -23.75
C ALA A 435 0.36 -28.18 -24.22
N PHE A 436 1.60 -27.68 -24.17
CA PHE A 436 1.94 -26.37 -24.71
C PHE A 436 1.73 -26.30 -26.23
N VAL A 437 2.16 -27.33 -26.97
CA VAL A 437 1.98 -27.39 -28.44
C VAL A 437 0.49 -27.50 -28.81
N GLU A 438 -0.29 -28.31 -28.09
CA GLU A 438 -1.74 -28.41 -28.27
C GLU A 438 -2.42 -27.04 -28.04
N PHE A 439 -2.10 -26.37 -26.94
CA PHE A 439 -2.58 -25.01 -26.67
C PHE A 439 -2.25 -24.03 -27.81
N CYS A 440 -1.00 -24.05 -28.30
CA CYS A 440 -0.59 -23.19 -29.41
C CYS A 440 -1.40 -23.48 -30.68
N ASN A 441 -1.62 -24.76 -31.01
CA ASN A 441 -2.37 -25.16 -32.20
C ASN A 441 -3.85 -24.76 -32.11
N ASP A 442 -4.47 -24.92 -30.95
CA ASP A 442 -5.88 -24.57 -30.73
C ASP A 442 -6.11 -23.06 -30.78
N ILE A 443 -5.21 -22.28 -30.16
CA ILE A 443 -5.26 -20.82 -30.23
C ILE A 443 -5.01 -20.31 -31.65
N GLN A 444 -4.07 -20.90 -32.40
CA GLN A 444 -3.81 -20.51 -33.79
C GLN A 444 -4.98 -20.82 -34.73
N LYS A 445 -5.70 -21.93 -34.49
CA LYS A 445 -6.93 -22.25 -35.24
C LYS A 445 -8.04 -21.25 -34.93
N ALA A 446 -8.18 -20.87 -33.67
CA ALA A 446 -9.24 -19.96 -33.23
C ALA A 446 -8.97 -18.49 -33.56
N VAL A 447 -7.70 -18.07 -33.49
CA VAL A 447 -7.26 -16.68 -33.68
C VAL A 447 -6.10 -16.67 -34.68
N PRO A 448 -6.37 -16.68 -36.00
CA PRO A 448 -5.35 -16.87 -37.04
C PRO A 448 -4.19 -15.86 -37.00
N ILE A 449 -4.43 -14.63 -36.55
CA ILE A 449 -3.41 -13.58 -36.44
C ILE A 449 -2.26 -13.96 -35.49
N VAL A 450 -2.53 -14.81 -34.48
CA VAL A 450 -1.52 -15.32 -33.55
C VAL A 450 -0.40 -16.06 -34.27
N LYS A 451 -0.73 -16.76 -35.38
CA LYS A 451 0.27 -17.45 -36.20
C LYS A 451 1.28 -16.46 -36.79
N THR A 452 0.80 -15.34 -37.30
CA THR A 452 1.66 -14.30 -37.88
C THR A 452 2.51 -13.59 -36.82
N TYR A 453 1.96 -13.33 -35.64
CA TYR A 453 2.76 -12.81 -34.52
C TYR A 453 3.84 -13.80 -34.05
N ARG A 454 3.53 -15.10 -34.02
CA ARG A 454 4.49 -16.16 -33.69
C ARG A 454 5.63 -16.24 -34.71
N GLU A 455 5.33 -16.16 -36.01
CA GLU A 455 6.33 -16.20 -37.07
C GLU A 455 7.30 -15.01 -37.02
N ASN A 456 6.82 -13.82 -36.63
CA ASN A 456 7.64 -12.59 -36.61
C ASN A 456 8.36 -12.32 -35.28
N TYR A 457 7.75 -12.67 -34.15
CA TYR A 457 8.27 -12.33 -32.80
C TYR A 457 8.63 -13.55 -31.94
N GLY A 458 8.40 -14.76 -32.44
CA GLY A 458 8.68 -16.02 -31.74
C GLY A 458 7.68 -16.38 -30.66
N ASP A 459 8.02 -17.41 -29.87
CA ASP A 459 7.07 -18.10 -29.00
C ASP A 459 6.99 -17.54 -27.56
N HIS A 460 7.76 -16.50 -27.23
CA HIS A 460 7.85 -15.99 -25.85
C HIS A 460 6.50 -15.55 -25.29
N PHE A 461 5.73 -14.78 -26.07
CA PHE A 461 4.41 -14.32 -25.65
C PHE A 461 3.41 -15.48 -25.49
N LEU A 462 3.52 -16.54 -26.31
CA LEU A 462 2.66 -17.73 -26.19
C LEU A 462 2.99 -18.53 -24.93
N LYS A 463 4.26 -18.59 -24.53
CA LYS A 463 4.67 -19.19 -23.25
C LYS A 463 4.10 -18.42 -22.07
N ALA A 464 4.09 -17.08 -22.13
CA ALA A 464 3.42 -16.24 -21.13
C ALA A 464 1.90 -16.53 -21.07
N CYS A 465 1.23 -16.54 -22.22
CA CYS A 465 -0.20 -16.89 -22.30
C CYS A 465 -0.51 -18.30 -21.77
N TYR A 466 0.37 -19.27 -22.02
CA TYR A 466 0.19 -20.64 -21.53
C TYR A 466 0.23 -20.72 -20.01
N VAL A 467 1.18 -20.03 -19.36
CA VAL A 467 1.25 -19.94 -17.90
C VAL A 467 -0.02 -19.32 -17.31
N LEU A 468 -0.48 -18.20 -17.88
CA LEU A 468 -1.71 -17.54 -17.47
C LEU A 468 -2.96 -18.41 -17.68
N ASN A 469 -3.03 -19.11 -18.81
CA ASN A 469 -4.12 -20.04 -19.12
C ASN A 469 -4.14 -21.21 -18.13
N TYR A 470 -2.98 -21.76 -17.78
CA TYR A 470 -2.86 -22.83 -16.80
C TYR A 470 -3.38 -22.40 -15.42
N TRP A 471 -2.97 -21.21 -14.96
CA TRP A 471 -3.47 -20.63 -13.72
C TRP A 471 -5.00 -20.52 -13.73
N LEU A 472 -5.59 -19.93 -14.77
CA LEU A 472 -7.05 -19.76 -14.86
C LEU A 472 -7.81 -21.09 -14.95
N LEU A 473 -7.24 -22.12 -15.58
CA LEU A 473 -7.80 -23.47 -15.60
C LEU A 473 -7.81 -24.10 -14.20
N LYS A 474 -6.72 -23.95 -13.44
CA LYS A 474 -6.62 -24.51 -12.08
C LYS A 474 -7.59 -23.85 -11.11
N GLU A 475 -7.79 -22.55 -11.23
CA GLU A 475 -8.79 -21.80 -10.46
C GLU A 475 -10.24 -22.03 -10.92
N ARG A 476 -10.46 -22.88 -11.95
CA ARG A 476 -11.76 -23.09 -12.61
C ARG A 476 -12.43 -21.78 -13.04
N PHE A 477 -11.62 -20.78 -13.39
CA PHE A 477 -12.09 -19.44 -13.70
C PHE A 477 -13.01 -19.42 -14.93
N TYR A 478 -12.64 -20.18 -15.96
CA TYR A 478 -13.42 -20.27 -17.20
C TYR A 478 -14.80 -20.92 -16.99
N GLU A 479 -14.91 -21.90 -16.09
CA GLU A 479 -16.20 -22.53 -15.74
C GLU A 479 -17.13 -21.55 -15.02
N ARG A 480 -16.57 -20.70 -14.15
CA ARG A 480 -17.34 -19.74 -13.33
C ARG A 480 -17.81 -18.52 -14.13
N THR A 481 -16.96 -18.01 -15.02
CA THR A 481 -17.19 -16.72 -15.70
C THR A 481 -17.66 -16.85 -17.15
N GLY A 482 -17.47 -18.02 -17.77
CA GLY A 482 -17.72 -18.22 -19.20
C GLY A 482 -16.71 -17.55 -20.13
N MET A 483 -15.61 -17.01 -19.60
CA MET A 483 -14.49 -16.51 -20.42
C MET A 483 -13.80 -17.67 -21.14
N THR A 484 -13.28 -17.44 -22.35
CA THR A 484 -12.52 -18.45 -23.10
C THR A 484 -11.02 -18.15 -23.12
N SER A 485 -10.20 -19.18 -23.31
CA SER A 485 -8.75 -19.04 -23.49
C SER A 485 -8.38 -18.17 -24.71
N GLN A 486 -9.25 -18.13 -25.72
CA GLN A 486 -9.09 -17.26 -26.90
C GLN A 486 -9.19 -15.78 -26.51
N GLN A 487 -10.15 -15.44 -25.66
CA GLN A 487 -10.34 -14.07 -25.17
C GLN A 487 -9.14 -13.61 -24.33
N LEU A 488 -8.57 -14.49 -23.49
CA LEU A 488 -7.34 -14.21 -22.75
C LEU A 488 -6.21 -13.82 -23.70
N VAL A 489 -5.97 -14.62 -24.75
CA VAL A 489 -4.89 -14.36 -25.71
C VAL A 489 -5.12 -13.05 -26.47
N ILE A 490 -6.37 -12.73 -26.84
CA ILE A 490 -6.70 -11.46 -27.50
C ILE A 490 -6.40 -10.28 -26.57
N ILE A 491 -6.83 -10.33 -25.31
CA ILE A 491 -6.55 -9.28 -24.31
C ILE A 491 -5.03 -9.14 -24.09
N PHE A 492 -4.28 -10.25 -24.09
CA PHE A 492 -2.83 -10.25 -23.99
C PHE A 492 -2.15 -9.64 -25.22
N LEU A 493 -2.65 -9.94 -26.42
CA LEU A 493 -2.16 -9.31 -27.66
C LEU A 493 -2.41 -7.81 -27.67
N GLN A 494 -3.61 -7.36 -27.28
CA GLN A 494 -3.97 -5.94 -27.14
C GLN A 494 -3.02 -5.22 -26.19
N PHE A 495 -2.77 -5.82 -25.02
CA PHE A 495 -1.74 -5.34 -24.09
C PHE A 495 -0.36 -5.26 -24.77
N GLY A 496 0.02 -6.29 -25.52
CA GLY A 496 1.30 -6.38 -26.22
C GLY A 496 1.53 -5.30 -27.28
N ILE A 497 0.47 -4.76 -27.89
CA ILE A 497 0.50 -3.64 -28.85
C ILE A 497 0.04 -2.30 -28.23
N ALA A 498 -0.04 -2.22 -26.90
CA ALA A 498 -0.42 -1.02 -26.14
C ALA A 498 -1.88 -0.53 -26.31
N ILE A 499 -2.81 -1.39 -26.75
CA ILE A 499 -4.26 -1.11 -26.68
C ILE A 499 -4.76 -1.40 -25.26
N ARG A 500 -5.30 -0.39 -24.59
CA ARG A 500 -5.86 -0.48 -23.24
C ARG A 500 -7.36 -0.20 -23.29
N HIS A 501 -8.16 -1.02 -22.60
CA HIS A 501 -9.58 -0.78 -22.41
C HIS A 501 -9.76 0.22 -21.27
N GLY A 502 -10.38 1.37 -21.55
CA GLY A 502 -10.59 2.47 -20.60
C GLY A 502 -10.10 3.85 -21.09
N THR A 503 -10.57 4.92 -20.44
CA THR A 503 -10.06 6.29 -20.64
C THR A 503 -8.69 6.42 -19.98
N LEU A 504 -7.63 6.56 -20.78
CA LEU A 504 -6.28 6.81 -20.27
C LEU A 504 -6.23 8.10 -19.44
N ASN A 505 -5.97 7.97 -18.15
CA ASN A 505 -5.29 9.01 -17.39
C ASN A 505 -3.79 8.96 -17.74
N ASN A 506 -3.24 10.11 -18.08
CA ASN A 506 -1.88 10.36 -18.61
C ASN A 506 -0.72 10.06 -17.62
N TYR A 507 -0.92 9.27 -16.57
CA TYR A 507 0.01 9.15 -15.44
C TYR A 507 1.16 8.14 -15.63
N THR A 508 1.19 7.40 -16.73
CA THR A 508 2.39 6.67 -17.13
C THR A 508 2.84 7.16 -18.49
N GLY A 509 3.80 8.09 -18.50
CA GLY A 509 4.34 8.69 -19.74
C GLY A 509 5.01 7.69 -20.71
N ARG A 510 4.92 6.37 -20.49
CA ARG A 510 5.50 5.31 -21.33
C ARG A 510 4.71 4.00 -21.18
N ILE A 511 3.92 3.64 -22.19
CA ILE A 511 3.09 2.42 -22.17
C ILE A 511 3.95 1.20 -22.54
N PRO A 512 4.24 0.26 -21.61
CA PRO A 512 5.07 -0.90 -21.92
C PRO A 512 4.40 -1.76 -22.99
N ARG A 513 5.22 -2.29 -23.90
CA ARG A 513 4.76 -3.10 -25.03
C ARG A 513 5.58 -4.37 -25.16
N ILE A 514 4.96 -5.42 -25.67
CA ILE A 514 5.64 -6.68 -25.95
C ILE A 514 6.19 -6.65 -27.38
N PHE A 515 5.42 -6.09 -28.31
CA PHE A 515 5.74 -6.09 -29.73
C PHE A 515 6.26 -4.72 -30.16
N PRO A 516 7.37 -4.67 -30.92
CA PRO A 516 7.92 -3.42 -31.43
C PRO A 516 7.04 -2.77 -32.51
N LYS A 517 6.33 -3.59 -33.31
CA LYS A 517 5.44 -3.14 -34.38
C LYS A 517 4.14 -3.92 -34.36
N MET A 518 3.05 -3.29 -34.78
CA MET A 518 1.76 -3.93 -34.89
C MET A 518 1.64 -4.63 -36.23
N ILE A 519 1.09 -5.84 -36.25
CA ILE A 519 0.78 -6.58 -37.48
C ILE A 519 -0.73 -6.59 -37.68
N THR A 520 -1.17 -6.17 -38.87
CA THR A 520 -2.59 -6.18 -39.29
C THR A 520 -3.01 -7.52 -39.92
N GLN A 521 -4.31 -7.70 -40.17
CA GLN A 521 -4.81 -8.87 -40.91
C GLN A 521 -4.29 -8.96 -42.36
N SER A 522 -4.05 -7.81 -43.01
CA SER A 522 -3.39 -7.73 -44.32
C SER A 522 -1.90 -8.07 -44.27
N LYS A 523 -1.36 -8.39 -43.08
CA LYS A 523 0.06 -8.60 -42.78
C LYS A 523 0.92 -7.34 -42.95
N ASP A 524 0.30 -6.17 -42.95
CA ASP A 524 1.02 -4.91 -42.94
C ASP A 524 1.62 -4.68 -41.55
N ILE A 525 2.81 -4.12 -41.52
CA ILE A 525 3.55 -3.81 -40.30
C ILE A 525 3.45 -2.30 -40.06
N ILE A 526 2.74 -1.92 -39.01
CA ILE A 526 2.52 -0.52 -38.64
C ILE A 526 3.39 -0.19 -37.43
N ASP A 527 4.11 0.93 -37.51
CA ASP A 527 4.85 1.47 -36.36
C ASP A 527 3.85 2.01 -35.33
N ILE A 528 4.03 1.61 -34.08
CA ILE A 528 3.17 2.02 -32.96
C ILE A 528 3.78 3.29 -32.38
N ASP A 529 2.99 4.38 -32.36
CA ASP A 529 3.30 5.65 -31.66
C ASP A 529 3.22 5.46 -30.13
N SER A 530 4.11 4.62 -29.58
CA SER A 530 4.24 4.44 -28.13
C SER A 530 5.69 4.54 -27.69
N GLU A 531 5.98 5.49 -26.81
CA GLU A 531 7.32 5.74 -26.24
C GLU A 531 7.73 4.72 -25.14
N GLY A 532 7.05 3.58 -25.03
CA GLY A 532 7.25 2.65 -23.93
C GLY A 532 8.33 1.59 -24.13
N PRO A 533 8.87 1.04 -23.02
CA PRO A 533 9.89 -0.01 -23.07
C PRO A 533 9.34 -1.31 -23.67
N LEU A 534 10.18 -2.01 -24.42
CA LEU A 534 9.90 -3.37 -24.89
C LEU A 534 10.07 -4.37 -23.74
N LEU A 535 9.19 -5.37 -23.67
CA LEU A 535 9.20 -6.44 -22.66
C LEU A 535 9.74 -7.75 -23.28
N PRO A 536 11.06 -7.98 -23.32
CA PRO A 536 11.64 -9.16 -23.97
C PRO A 536 11.44 -10.45 -23.17
N GLU A 537 11.30 -10.37 -21.85
CA GLU A 537 11.29 -11.51 -20.95
C GLU A 537 9.87 -12.00 -20.63
N ILE A 538 9.69 -13.33 -20.61
CA ILE A 538 8.39 -13.97 -20.33
C ILE A 538 7.85 -13.54 -18.97
N GLY A 539 8.69 -13.54 -17.94
CA GLY A 539 8.30 -13.15 -16.58
C GLY A 539 7.86 -11.70 -16.51
N LEU A 540 8.56 -10.79 -17.21
CA LEU A 540 8.19 -9.38 -17.25
C LEU A 540 6.87 -9.16 -18.02
N GLN A 541 6.65 -9.91 -19.10
CA GLN A 541 5.39 -9.93 -19.83
C GLN A 541 4.22 -10.37 -18.94
N ILE A 542 4.39 -11.43 -18.14
CA ILE A 542 3.35 -11.91 -17.20
C ILE A 542 3.07 -10.86 -16.11
N ILE A 543 4.11 -10.31 -15.48
CA ILE A 543 3.96 -9.36 -14.37
C ILE A 543 3.27 -8.08 -14.83
N GLU A 544 3.72 -7.48 -15.93
CA GLU A 544 3.12 -6.24 -16.46
C GLU A 544 1.71 -6.49 -17.02
N PHE A 545 1.42 -7.68 -17.54
CA PHE A 545 0.06 -8.04 -17.93
C PHE A 545 -0.88 -8.19 -16.72
N LEU A 546 -0.43 -8.85 -15.64
CA LEU A 546 -1.22 -8.94 -14.40
C LEU A 546 -1.42 -7.55 -13.77
N ARG A 547 -0.41 -6.68 -13.82
CA ARG A 547 -0.51 -5.26 -13.41
C ARG A 547 -1.53 -4.50 -14.24
N TYR A 548 -1.57 -4.72 -15.55
CA TYR A 548 -2.57 -4.12 -16.43
C TYR A 548 -3.98 -4.55 -16.04
N VAL A 549 -4.22 -5.85 -15.97
CA VAL A 549 -5.56 -6.40 -15.74
C VAL A 549 -6.07 -6.06 -14.34
N SER A 550 -5.17 -5.98 -13.36
CA SER A 550 -5.49 -5.51 -11.99
C SER A 550 -5.71 -4.00 -11.88
N GLY A 551 -5.46 -3.22 -12.94
CA GLY A 551 -5.65 -1.78 -12.97
C GLY A 551 -7.12 -1.35 -12.89
N TYR A 552 -7.34 -0.14 -12.36
CA TYR A 552 -8.68 0.43 -12.21
C TYR A 552 -9.36 0.66 -13.57
N ASP A 553 -8.60 1.16 -14.55
CA ASP A 553 -9.12 1.43 -15.90
C ASP A 553 -9.71 0.16 -16.54
N PHE A 554 -9.01 -0.97 -16.41
CA PHE A 554 -9.49 -2.26 -16.90
C PHE A 554 -10.71 -2.76 -16.11
N MET A 555 -10.70 -2.62 -14.78
CA MET A 555 -11.80 -3.06 -13.91
C MET A 555 -13.10 -2.28 -14.17
N PHE A 556 -13.00 -0.97 -14.43
CA PHE A 556 -14.14 -0.07 -14.58
C PHE A 556 -14.46 0.28 -16.03
N SER A 557 -13.78 -0.36 -17.00
CA SER A 557 -14.14 -0.28 -18.41
C SER A 557 -15.61 -0.66 -18.62
N GLU A 558 -16.35 0.17 -19.37
CA GLU A 558 -17.75 -0.07 -19.71
C GLU A 558 -17.91 -1.29 -20.63
N CYS A 559 -16.97 -1.47 -21.55
CA CYS A 559 -16.85 -2.63 -22.41
C CYS A 559 -15.37 -2.95 -22.69
N ILE A 560 -15.11 -4.21 -22.99
CA ILE A 560 -13.83 -4.65 -23.55
C ILE A 560 -14.11 -5.01 -25.00
N ASP A 561 -13.63 -4.17 -25.90
CA ASP A 561 -13.64 -4.47 -27.32
C ASP A 561 -12.54 -5.48 -27.62
N LEU A 562 -12.88 -6.66 -28.11
CA LEU A 562 -11.88 -7.65 -28.52
C LEU A 562 -11.31 -7.38 -29.93
N SER A 563 -11.69 -6.26 -30.56
CA SER A 563 -11.05 -5.82 -31.79
C SER A 563 -9.60 -5.40 -31.51
N LEU A 564 -8.67 -5.83 -32.37
CA LEU A 564 -7.29 -5.33 -32.37
C LEU A 564 -7.24 -3.98 -33.12
N GLY A 565 -8.04 -3.00 -32.68
CA GLY A 565 -8.11 -1.67 -33.31
C GLY A 565 -8.75 -1.68 -34.70
N ASN A 566 -9.99 -2.17 -34.81
CA ASN A 566 -10.77 -2.33 -36.07
C ASN A 566 -10.33 -3.45 -37.03
N ILE A 567 -9.45 -4.35 -36.60
CA ILE A 567 -8.81 -5.34 -37.48
C ILE A 567 -9.40 -6.75 -37.35
N LEU A 568 -10.34 -7.01 -36.42
CA LEU A 568 -11.06 -8.29 -36.34
C LEU A 568 -12.56 -8.06 -36.58
N GLU A 569 -13.12 -8.67 -37.62
CA GLU A 569 -14.59 -8.80 -37.83
C GLU A 569 -15.27 -9.73 -36.81
N SER A 570 -14.67 -9.98 -35.64
CA SER A 570 -15.38 -10.61 -34.55
C SER A 570 -16.08 -9.54 -33.73
N THR A 571 -17.36 -9.34 -34.01
CA THR A 571 -18.36 -8.65 -33.18
C THR A 571 -18.49 -9.31 -31.80
N ARG A 572 -17.45 -9.21 -30.97
CA ARG A 572 -17.44 -9.75 -29.60
C ARG A 572 -16.98 -8.67 -28.64
N LEU A 573 -17.80 -7.64 -28.50
CA LEU A 573 -17.78 -6.80 -27.31
C LEU A 573 -18.09 -7.70 -26.12
N ILE A 574 -17.16 -7.79 -25.16
CA ILE A 574 -17.55 -8.26 -23.84
C ILE A 574 -18.25 -7.07 -23.19
N THR A 575 -19.57 -7.17 -23.00
CA THR A 575 -20.41 -6.15 -22.34
C THR A 575 -20.80 -6.53 -20.91
N ARG A 576 -20.59 -7.80 -20.53
CA ARG A 576 -20.86 -8.28 -19.17
C ARG A 576 -19.73 -7.89 -18.21
N ASN A 577 -19.95 -6.81 -17.50
CA ASN A 577 -19.05 -6.24 -16.50
C ASN A 577 -18.51 -7.27 -15.47
N THR A 578 -19.32 -8.27 -15.14
CA THR A 578 -18.96 -9.33 -14.17
C THR A 578 -17.77 -10.18 -14.61
N ILE A 579 -17.55 -10.39 -15.92
CA ILE A 579 -16.50 -11.27 -16.43
C ILE A 579 -15.12 -10.65 -16.19
N TRP A 580 -14.90 -9.42 -16.68
CA TRP A 580 -13.59 -8.79 -16.57
C TRP A 580 -13.31 -8.18 -15.20
N LYS A 581 -14.35 -7.78 -14.45
CA LYS A 581 -14.17 -7.44 -13.02
C LYS A 581 -13.67 -8.63 -12.21
N SER A 582 -14.25 -9.81 -12.42
CA SER A 582 -13.77 -11.04 -11.79
C SER A 582 -12.32 -11.35 -12.20
N PHE A 583 -11.99 -11.15 -13.47
CA PHE A 583 -10.62 -11.33 -13.97
C PHE A 583 -9.63 -10.33 -13.35
N SER A 584 -10.03 -9.07 -13.22
CA SER A 584 -9.27 -7.99 -12.58
C SER A 584 -9.01 -8.27 -11.10
N LEU A 585 -10.02 -8.70 -10.35
CA LEU A 585 -9.90 -9.08 -8.94
C LEU A 585 -9.00 -10.30 -8.73
N ALA A 586 -9.14 -11.34 -9.57
CA ALA A 586 -8.27 -12.51 -9.52
C ALA A 586 -6.81 -12.13 -9.84
N SER A 587 -6.61 -11.31 -10.88
CA SER A 587 -5.29 -10.82 -11.27
C SER A 587 -4.66 -9.92 -10.21
N PHE A 588 -5.46 -9.09 -9.52
CA PHE A 588 -5.01 -8.27 -8.41
C PHE A 588 -4.41 -9.11 -7.28
N LYS A 589 -5.10 -10.18 -6.87
CA LYS A 589 -4.62 -11.10 -5.83
C LYS A 589 -3.29 -11.74 -6.25
N VAL A 590 -3.22 -12.29 -7.45
CA VAL A 590 -2.01 -12.99 -7.94
C VAL A 590 -0.85 -12.02 -8.15
N PHE A 591 -1.09 -10.83 -8.69
CA PHE A 591 -0.08 -9.80 -8.89
C PHE A 591 0.58 -9.40 -7.56
N HIS A 592 -0.23 -9.03 -6.56
CA HIS A 592 0.29 -8.63 -5.25
C HIS A 592 0.95 -9.80 -4.52
N HIS A 593 0.40 -11.01 -4.61
CA HIS A 593 1.05 -12.19 -4.05
C HIS A 593 2.44 -12.42 -4.67
N VAL A 594 2.55 -12.46 -6.00
CA VAL A 594 3.84 -12.71 -6.68
C VAL A 594 4.85 -11.61 -6.38
N THR A 595 4.42 -10.34 -6.39
CA THR A 595 5.32 -9.19 -6.19
C THR A 595 5.77 -9.03 -4.74
N LEU A 596 4.90 -9.28 -3.76
CA LEU A 596 5.23 -9.11 -2.34
C LEU A 596 5.91 -10.34 -1.73
N SER A 597 5.51 -11.55 -2.13
CA SER A 597 6.05 -12.79 -1.53
C SER A 597 7.29 -13.35 -2.22
N TYR A 598 7.56 -12.94 -3.47
CA TYR A 598 8.52 -13.60 -4.37
C TYR A 598 8.17 -15.10 -4.61
N SER A 599 6.93 -15.51 -4.34
CA SER A 599 6.43 -16.87 -4.53
C SER A 599 5.50 -16.95 -5.73
N PHE A 600 5.78 -17.92 -6.60
CA PHE A 600 5.02 -18.18 -7.82
C PHE A 600 3.93 -19.25 -7.64
N ARG A 601 3.65 -19.65 -6.38
CA ARG A 601 2.61 -20.62 -6.04
C ARG A 601 1.22 -20.20 -6.51
N ALA A 602 0.90 -18.90 -6.43
CA ALA A 602 -0.37 -18.36 -6.91
C ALA A 602 -0.61 -18.55 -8.42
N LEU A 603 0.45 -18.80 -9.21
CA LEU A 603 0.35 -19.13 -10.63
C LEU A 603 0.33 -20.64 -10.89
N HIS A 604 0.33 -21.49 -9.86
CA HIS A 604 0.45 -22.96 -9.96
C HIS A 604 1.66 -23.42 -10.80
N CYS A 605 2.76 -22.67 -10.66
CA CYS A 605 4.00 -22.88 -11.42
C CYS A 605 5.19 -23.29 -10.53
N GLY A 606 4.98 -23.57 -9.24
CA GLY A 606 6.05 -23.93 -8.32
C GLY A 606 6.58 -25.35 -8.52
N SER A 607 7.87 -25.58 -8.26
CA SER A 607 8.51 -26.90 -8.29
C SER A 607 7.96 -27.88 -7.26
N THR A 608 7.27 -27.39 -6.23
CA THR A 608 6.65 -28.20 -5.16
C THR A 608 5.32 -28.85 -5.54
N ASP A 609 4.75 -28.55 -6.71
CA ASP A 609 3.46 -29.13 -7.15
C ASP A 609 3.59 -30.53 -7.75
N VAL A 610 4.82 -31.03 -7.92
CA VAL A 610 5.10 -32.39 -8.37
C VAL A 610 5.34 -33.29 -7.15
N GLY A 611 4.24 -33.81 -6.58
CA GLY A 611 4.29 -35.09 -5.88
C GLY A 611 3.91 -35.14 -4.38
N ASN A 612 3.51 -34.05 -3.73
CA ASN A 612 3.04 -34.15 -2.33
C ASN A 612 1.54 -33.79 -2.19
N PRO A 613 0.64 -34.78 -1.94
CA PRO A 613 -0.78 -34.53 -1.68
C PRO A 613 -1.03 -33.64 -0.46
N GLU A 614 -0.12 -33.64 0.52
CA GLU A 614 -0.19 -32.80 1.72
C GLU A 614 0.06 -31.31 1.41
N ALA A 615 0.78 -30.98 0.34
CA ALA A 615 0.95 -29.58 -0.10
C ALA A 615 -0.34 -28.98 -0.68
N ARG A 616 -1.27 -29.82 -1.15
CA ARG A 616 -2.64 -29.40 -1.49
C ARG A 616 -3.51 -29.19 -0.26
N GLN A 617 -3.11 -29.76 0.88
CA GLN A 617 -3.85 -29.73 2.15
C GLN A 617 -3.46 -28.54 3.03
N VAL A 618 -2.35 -27.84 2.72
CA VAL A 618 -2.12 -26.46 3.18
C VAL A 618 -2.90 -25.49 2.28
N ALA A 619 -4.18 -25.78 2.08
CA ALA A 619 -5.11 -24.86 1.46
C ALA A 619 -5.43 -23.78 2.50
N TRP A 620 -4.66 -22.69 2.50
CA TRP A 620 -5.09 -21.42 3.10
C TRP A 620 -5.63 -21.51 4.53
N ASP A 621 -5.13 -22.47 5.32
CA ASP A 621 -5.63 -22.74 6.65
C ASP A 621 -4.97 -21.76 7.62
N TYR A 622 -5.72 -20.74 8.00
CA TYR A 622 -5.30 -19.73 8.96
C TYR A 622 -6.43 -19.56 9.98
N GLY A 623 -6.04 -19.54 11.26
CA GLY A 623 -6.90 -19.60 12.44
C GLY A 623 -8.01 -18.55 12.58
N GLU A 624 -8.62 -18.52 13.76
CA GLU A 624 -9.73 -17.63 14.11
C GLU A 624 -9.50 -16.17 13.64
N ILE A 625 -10.58 -15.47 13.25
CA ILE A 625 -10.46 -14.04 12.91
C ILE A 625 -9.84 -13.30 14.11
N ASP A 626 -8.74 -12.55 13.89
CA ASP A 626 -8.12 -11.70 14.92
C ASP A 626 -9.04 -10.59 15.47
N ASN A 627 -10.18 -10.33 14.81
CA ASN A 627 -11.16 -9.32 15.19
C ASN A 627 -12.60 -9.88 15.14
N PRO A 628 -13.30 -10.03 16.28
CA PRO A 628 -14.70 -10.45 16.30
C PRO A 628 -15.60 -9.46 15.55
N LEU A 629 -16.58 -9.96 14.81
CA LEU A 629 -17.58 -9.14 14.13
C LEU A 629 -18.77 -8.89 15.05
N ILE A 630 -19.18 -7.63 15.20
CA ILE A 630 -20.36 -7.26 15.99
C ILE A 630 -21.54 -7.05 15.06
N VAL A 631 -22.66 -7.69 15.36
CA VAL A 631 -23.86 -7.70 14.53
C VAL A 631 -25.08 -7.46 15.43
N HIS A 632 -26.11 -6.78 14.91
CA HIS A 632 -27.39 -6.64 15.61
C HIS A 632 -28.05 -8.01 15.80
N LYS A 633 -28.60 -8.28 16.99
CA LYS A 633 -29.37 -9.51 17.26
C LYS A 633 -30.49 -9.71 16.24
N GLU A 634 -31.13 -8.60 15.91
CA GLU A 634 -32.16 -8.46 14.91
C GLU A 634 -31.77 -8.95 13.51
N ALA A 635 -30.50 -8.89 13.12
CA ALA A 635 -30.06 -9.37 11.81
C ALA A 635 -30.04 -10.92 11.74
N LEU A 636 -29.90 -11.59 12.90
CA LEU A 636 -29.74 -13.05 13.00
C LEU A 636 -30.93 -13.76 13.65
N LEU A 637 -31.81 -13.03 14.33
CA LEU A 637 -33.04 -13.54 14.95
C LEU A 637 -34.24 -13.04 14.15
N VAL A 638 -34.96 -13.95 13.51
CA VAL A 638 -36.20 -13.62 12.79
C VAL A 638 -37.37 -13.68 13.76
N ASN A 639 -37.84 -12.52 14.22
CA ASN A 639 -39.12 -12.36 14.89
C ASN A 639 -39.86 -11.18 14.24
N THR A 640 -40.51 -11.42 13.10
CA THR A 640 -41.42 -10.44 12.47
C THR A 640 -42.88 -10.81 12.74
N PRO A 641 -43.76 -9.83 13.05
CA PRO A 641 -45.19 -10.09 13.14
C PRO A 641 -45.72 -10.58 11.77
N GLY A 642 -46.22 -11.81 11.71
CA GLY A 642 -46.85 -12.38 10.50
C GLY A 642 -45.99 -13.35 9.66
N MET A 643 -44.76 -13.70 10.08
CA MET A 643 -43.94 -14.74 9.43
C MET A 643 -43.36 -15.73 10.46
N PRO A 644 -43.09 -17.00 10.08
CA PRO A 644 -42.56 -18.01 11.01
C PRO A 644 -41.15 -17.65 11.53
N PRO A 645 -40.84 -17.91 12.80
CA PRO A 645 -39.54 -17.58 13.38
C PRO A 645 -38.44 -18.48 12.81
N VAL A 646 -37.34 -17.88 12.37
CA VAL A 646 -36.12 -18.60 11.97
C VAL A 646 -35.24 -18.77 13.20
N HIS A 647 -34.90 -20.02 13.51
CA HIS A 647 -34.00 -20.34 14.62
C HIS A 647 -32.58 -19.88 14.32
N LEU A 648 -31.87 -19.39 15.35
CA LEU A 648 -30.48 -18.93 15.26
C LEU A 648 -29.58 -20.01 14.64
N GLU A 649 -29.74 -21.26 15.06
CA GLU A 649 -28.96 -22.40 14.58
C GLU A 649 -29.15 -22.66 13.07
N SER A 650 -30.37 -22.53 12.56
CA SER A 650 -30.65 -22.63 11.12
C SER A 650 -29.97 -21.50 10.34
N THR A 651 -29.99 -20.28 10.89
CA THR A 651 -29.32 -19.12 10.29
C THR A 651 -27.80 -19.30 10.24
N LEU A 652 -27.20 -19.82 11.32
CA LEU A 652 -25.77 -20.12 11.37
C LEU A 652 -25.36 -21.20 10.37
N ASN A 653 -26.17 -22.25 10.22
CA ASN A 653 -25.91 -23.30 9.23
C ASN A 653 -25.96 -22.76 7.79
N ILE A 654 -26.92 -21.89 7.47
CA ILE A 654 -27.02 -21.25 6.14
C ILE A 654 -25.80 -20.34 5.91
N LEU A 655 -25.44 -19.51 6.89
CA LEU A 655 -24.28 -18.62 6.79
C LEU A 655 -22.97 -19.41 6.65
N GLN A 656 -22.83 -20.52 7.39
CA GLN A 656 -21.67 -21.41 7.30
C GLN A 656 -21.59 -22.06 5.91
N ALA A 657 -22.71 -22.54 5.36
CA ALA A 657 -22.78 -23.11 4.03
C ALA A 657 -22.45 -22.09 2.92
N TRP A 658 -22.95 -20.86 3.03
CA TRP A 658 -22.69 -19.80 2.05
C TRP A 658 -21.27 -19.26 2.10
N SER A 659 -20.69 -19.15 3.30
CA SER A 659 -19.35 -18.61 3.49
C SER A 659 -18.25 -19.65 3.34
N GLY A 660 -18.53 -20.93 3.58
CA GLY A 660 -17.54 -22.00 3.55
C GLY A 660 -16.55 -21.95 4.72
N VAL A 661 -16.95 -21.36 5.87
CA VAL A 661 -16.14 -21.35 7.10
C VAL A 661 -16.26 -22.70 7.82
N ASP A 662 -15.17 -23.12 8.48
CA ASP A 662 -15.10 -24.42 9.15
C ASP A 662 -15.89 -24.44 10.45
N ASP A 663 -15.88 -23.33 11.20
CA ASP A 663 -16.67 -23.17 12.42
C ASP A 663 -17.15 -21.72 12.60
N LEU A 664 -18.33 -21.57 13.21
CA LEU A 664 -19.00 -20.29 13.43
C LEU A 664 -19.57 -20.23 14.84
N MET A 665 -19.07 -19.31 15.65
CA MET A 665 -19.51 -19.11 17.03
C MET A 665 -20.17 -17.74 17.21
N VAL A 666 -21.30 -17.72 17.92
CA VAL A 666 -22.01 -16.48 18.25
C VAL A 666 -22.18 -16.35 19.76
N ARG A 667 -21.83 -15.18 20.30
CA ARG A 667 -21.91 -14.86 21.72
C ARG A 667 -22.75 -13.60 21.95
N PRO A 668 -23.77 -13.60 22.83
CA PRO A 668 -24.49 -12.39 23.19
C PRO A 668 -23.60 -11.42 23.98
N MET A 669 -23.70 -10.12 23.68
CA MET A 669 -23.10 -9.10 24.53
C MET A 669 -24.07 -8.69 25.64
N ASN A 670 -23.59 -8.63 26.88
CA ASN A 670 -24.40 -8.19 28.01
C ASN A 670 -24.77 -6.70 27.85
N HIS A 671 -26.05 -6.36 28.08
CA HIS A 671 -26.63 -5.00 28.06
C HIS A 671 -26.84 -4.31 26.70
N ARG A 672 -26.64 -4.99 25.56
CA ARG A 672 -27.02 -4.46 24.24
C ARG A 672 -27.65 -5.55 23.37
N ASP A 673 -28.53 -5.19 22.44
CA ASP A 673 -29.11 -6.12 21.46
C ASP A 673 -28.13 -6.46 20.34
N LEU A 674 -26.94 -6.90 20.73
CA LEU A 674 -25.80 -7.22 19.87
C LEU A 674 -25.29 -8.64 20.09
N PHE A 675 -24.77 -9.21 19.01
CA PHE A 675 -24.03 -10.46 18.97
C PHE A 675 -22.59 -10.23 18.54
N ILE A 676 -21.67 -10.97 19.15
CA ILE A 676 -20.30 -11.14 18.69
C ILE A 676 -20.24 -12.44 17.89
N VAL A 677 -19.78 -12.35 16.64
CA VAL A 677 -19.56 -13.47 15.74
C VAL A 677 -18.06 -13.68 15.56
N THR A 678 -17.60 -14.88 15.88
CA THR A 678 -16.23 -15.34 15.62
C THR A 678 -16.29 -16.57 14.72
N CYS A 679 -15.36 -16.72 13.79
CA CYS A 679 -15.31 -17.89 12.92
C CYS A 679 -13.88 -18.37 12.71
N ALA A 680 -13.77 -19.65 12.36
CA ALA A 680 -12.54 -20.31 11.96
C ALA A 680 -12.65 -20.78 10.50
N GLY A 681 -11.55 -20.72 9.77
CA GLY A 681 -11.40 -21.31 8.43
C GLY A 681 -10.65 -20.42 7.45
N GLY A 682 -10.62 -20.85 6.19
CA GLY A 682 -9.84 -20.19 5.15
C GLY A 682 -10.09 -18.67 5.04
N ALA A 683 -9.05 -17.89 4.72
CA ALA A 683 -9.18 -16.42 4.65
C ALA A 683 -10.26 -15.94 3.66
N GLU A 684 -10.43 -16.63 2.54
CA GLU A 684 -11.50 -16.32 1.58
C GLU A 684 -12.89 -16.56 2.18
N SER A 685 -13.06 -17.67 2.92
CA SER A 685 -14.31 -18.00 3.62
C SER A 685 -14.63 -16.98 4.72
N ARG A 686 -13.61 -16.58 5.50
CA ARG A 686 -13.74 -15.53 6.53
C ARG A 686 -14.13 -14.18 5.92
N GLN A 687 -13.53 -13.80 4.78
CA GLN A 687 -13.90 -12.59 4.05
C GLN A 687 -15.33 -12.66 3.51
N MET A 688 -15.76 -13.82 2.99
CA MET A 688 -17.11 -14.05 2.50
C MET A 688 -18.13 -13.88 3.63
N LEU A 689 -17.90 -14.49 4.80
CA LEU A 689 -18.73 -14.32 5.98
C LEU A 689 -18.79 -12.85 6.41
N ARG A 690 -17.65 -12.15 6.43
CA ARG A 690 -17.61 -10.73 6.79
C ARG A 690 -18.48 -9.88 5.86
N ARG A 691 -18.46 -10.16 4.55
CA ARG A 691 -19.31 -9.45 3.57
C ARG A 691 -20.79 -9.71 3.83
N LEU A 692 -21.16 -10.95 4.14
CA LEU A 692 -22.54 -11.32 4.50
C LEU A 692 -23.02 -10.57 5.74
N LEU A 693 -22.21 -10.52 6.80
CA LEU A 693 -22.59 -9.89 8.06
C LEU A 693 -22.59 -8.36 8.03
N GLN A 694 -21.95 -7.75 7.02
CA GLN A 694 -21.94 -6.29 6.80
C GLN A 694 -23.09 -5.80 5.90
N LEU A 695 -23.94 -6.70 5.40
CA LEU A 695 -25.14 -6.33 4.65
C LEU A 695 -26.14 -5.62 5.55
N PRO A 696 -27.00 -4.75 4.98
CA PRO A 696 -28.13 -4.20 5.71
C PRO A 696 -28.98 -5.36 6.29
N PRO A 697 -29.44 -5.26 7.56
CA PRO A 697 -30.18 -6.33 8.21
C PRO A 697 -31.41 -6.79 7.41
N THR A 698 -32.07 -5.87 6.68
CA THR A 698 -33.22 -6.18 5.83
C THR A 698 -32.86 -7.07 4.63
N VAL A 699 -31.75 -6.78 3.96
CA VAL A 699 -31.27 -7.53 2.78
C VAL A 699 -30.79 -8.91 3.20
N LEU A 700 -30.03 -8.99 4.30
CA LEU A 700 -29.56 -10.27 4.83
C LEU A 700 -30.75 -11.16 5.24
N ARG A 701 -31.78 -10.58 5.85
CA ARG A 701 -33.01 -11.32 6.23
C ARG A 701 -33.74 -11.88 5.01
N GLU A 702 -33.96 -11.08 3.96
CA GLU A 702 -34.64 -11.54 2.74
C GLU A 702 -33.87 -12.70 2.08
N ALA A 703 -32.55 -12.59 2.04
CA ALA A 703 -31.68 -13.63 1.52
C ALA A 703 -31.77 -14.93 2.33
N LEU A 704 -31.69 -14.83 3.67
CA LEU A 704 -31.79 -15.98 4.57
C LEU A 704 -33.14 -16.69 4.46
N LEU A 705 -34.23 -15.95 4.18
CA LEU A 705 -35.56 -16.51 3.97
C LEU A 705 -35.72 -17.22 2.62
N THR A 706 -35.00 -16.76 1.59
CA THR A 706 -35.07 -17.31 0.23
C THR A 706 -34.01 -18.36 -0.07
N ASP A 707 -33.12 -18.64 0.90
CA ASP A 707 -31.90 -19.46 0.76
C ASP A 707 -31.13 -19.13 -0.54
N SER A 708 -31.02 -17.84 -0.84
CA SER A 708 -30.33 -17.35 -2.02
C SER A 708 -29.23 -16.38 -1.61
N ILE A 709 -27.99 -16.65 -2.05
CA ILE A 709 -26.87 -15.74 -1.76
C ILE A 709 -27.14 -14.42 -2.48
N PRO A 710 -27.12 -13.27 -1.78
CA PRO A 710 -27.31 -11.96 -2.39
C PRO A 710 -26.40 -11.76 -3.59
N SER A 711 -26.97 -11.29 -4.71
CA SER A 711 -26.22 -11.01 -5.95
C SER A 711 -25.04 -10.07 -5.71
N GLU A 712 -25.18 -9.15 -4.76
CA GLU A 712 -24.16 -8.19 -4.27
C GLU A 712 -22.88 -8.87 -3.76
N ILE A 713 -22.98 -10.12 -3.30
CA ILE A 713 -21.88 -10.89 -2.74
C ILE A 713 -21.31 -11.87 -3.76
N VAL A 714 -22.17 -12.54 -4.54
CA VAL A 714 -21.78 -13.56 -5.54
C VAL A 714 -20.92 -12.96 -6.66
N THR A 715 -21.20 -11.73 -7.06
CA THR A 715 -20.55 -11.10 -8.21
C THR A 715 -19.28 -10.33 -7.84
N GLY A 716 -19.03 -10.10 -6.54
CA GLY A 716 -18.04 -9.12 -6.07
C GLY A 716 -18.34 -7.69 -6.57
N THR A 717 -19.51 -7.48 -7.17
CA THR A 717 -20.04 -6.22 -7.67
C THR A 717 -21.25 -5.89 -6.81
N GLU A 718 -21.26 -4.81 -6.04
CA GLU A 718 -21.69 -3.50 -6.53
C GLU A 718 -21.23 -2.39 -5.55
N MET A 719 -20.86 -1.25 -6.13
CA MET A 719 -20.49 0.07 -5.55
C MET A 719 -20.08 0.15 -4.07
#